data_AF-A0A0Q5IEE9-F1
#
_entry.id   AF-A0A0Q5IEE9-F1
#
_cell.length_a   1.000
_cell.length_b   1.000
_cell.length_c   1.000
_cell.angle_alpha   90.00
_cell.angle_beta   90.00
_cell.angle_gamma   90.00
#
_symmetry.space_group_name_H-M   'P 1'
#
loop_
_entity.id
_entity.type
_entity.pdbx_description
1 polymer ?
#
loop_
_entity_poly.entity_id
_entity_poly.type
_entity_poly.pdbx_seq_one_letter_code
_entity_poly.pdbx_strand_id
1 'polypeptide(L)'
;MQGKTPSGDAGSTLAGQPATVEGVITADFRTTTQQGFYVQEEGIDADGDPTTSDGVFVYCGTNCAAVSSLTIGVGDRVRVTGTVGEFVTVTQLTVGAGGAAFVKAGVGVPAATALSLPLSVADRERYEGMRVMVSGVVTNNFTLGRGASFDIADSRIPTFTQVNAPSVTGNAAYAAEVRNRYIRIDDGSRAQNPDPEIFARGGQPLSAANTLRGGDTVTATGVLSYGNDGWTGSGSLDTYRIHATAQNVQVQPTNARSDVPDAVGGSLRVGSMNVLNYFTSLVTSNDGCTPNGTDSANSRGANNCVEFLRQRTKTVKAILGLNPDVLGLLEMQNDFDKGANSSVANLVGALNAEVGAGTYAYINPGAKVGTDAISVAMIYKPASVSPVGQLAKLDNSYDPSYLDNCSRPTLAQTFQSNANGGRFTAVMLHLKSKGSACGALGDADQNDGQGAAYRAREQAATVLGRWLATNPTGIQEDDRILMGDYNAYEMETPLSILANAGYGNLFASSAYSYQFDGQWGSLDHALASASLKAQVTGQTKWHINADEPTVLDYNTEFKTANQIGSYYAPTPFRGSDHDPVLVGLNLTAQAPIASATSTALSASPASLSVTSGGPAASSTVTASTQNYSGGNLTVSTGNAAGLTVTAPATTAPNGTFTVTVTAPAGTATGTYPVTVTTAGDGGTPSSSLTINVNVSRPTAATVNHLVISQVYSGGGNTGATLKNDFVELFNPTNGALSTTGLFLQYASTTGSFNATAGNSNNLALPAATIQPGAYYLVQMAAGNGGTQNLPTPDASGNAAMGAAGGKVALVNTLGTLSGPTDNSVVDFVGWGSANGFEGSGAAPATKTDATITTAVLRAQSGCTDTDQNGSDFAVAAPSPRNSASPVTICN
;
A
#
# COMPACT_ATOMS: atom_id res chain seq x y z
N MET A 1 42.15 -20.68 30.57
CA MET A 1 42.04 -19.26 30.15
C MET A 1 40.58 -18.88 29.94
N GLN A 2 39.82 -19.71 29.22
CA GLN A 2 38.36 -19.70 29.31
C GLN A 2 37.91 -20.08 30.73
N GLY A 3 36.81 -19.47 31.19
CA GLY A 3 36.28 -19.63 32.54
C GLY A 3 35.60 -21.00 32.76
N LYS A 4 35.34 -21.33 34.03
CA LYS A 4 34.55 -22.52 34.44
C LYS A 4 33.04 -22.25 34.52
N THR A 5 32.58 -21.08 34.10
CA THR A 5 31.21 -20.60 34.36
C THR A 5 30.30 -20.76 33.14
N PRO A 6 29.01 -21.10 33.30
CA PRO A 6 28.22 -21.71 32.23
C PRO A 6 27.57 -20.75 31.21
N SER A 7 28.20 -19.67 30.74
CA SER A 7 27.52 -18.80 29.75
C SER A 7 28.33 -17.67 29.08
N GLY A 8 29.66 -17.58 29.21
CA GLY A 8 30.36 -16.35 28.79
C GLY A 8 29.96 -15.07 29.58
N ASP A 9 29.09 -15.18 30.60
CA ASP A 9 28.64 -14.03 31.42
C ASP A 9 29.69 -13.58 32.44
N ALA A 10 30.63 -14.45 32.80
CA ALA A 10 31.76 -14.10 33.66
C ALA A 10 33.04 -14.18 32.84
N GLY A 11 33.61 -13.01 32.55
CA GLY A 11 34.86 -12.91 31.80
C GLY A 11 36.01 -13.65 32.48
N SER A 12 37.01 -14.02 31.68
CA SER A 12 38.21 -14.72 32.14
C SER A 12 38.83 -14.06 33.38
N THR A 13 39.19 -14.88 34.38
CA THR A 13 39.95 -14.43 35.56
C THR A 13 41.35 -13.91 35.19
N LEU A 14 41.80 -14.16 33.96
CA LEU A 14 43.07 -13.70 33.41
C LEU A 14 42.90 -12.47 32.51
N ALA A 15 41.71 -11.86 32.42
CA ALA A 15 41.49 -10.69 31.59
C ALA A 15 42.52 -9.57 31.87
N GLY A 16 43.12 -9.03 30.81
CA GLY A 16 44.18 -8.04 30.86
C GLY A 16 45.58 -8.58 31.15
N GLN A 17 45.73 -9.88 31.48
CA GLN A 17 47.03 -10.51 31.73
C GLN A 17 47.64 -11.09 30.45
N PRO A 18 48.97 -11.11 30.33
CA PRO A 18 49.63 -11.85 29.27
C PRO A 18 49.51 -13.37 29.52
N ALA A 19 49.24 -14.13 28.46
CA ALA A 19 49.24 -15.59 28.49
C ALA A 19 49.97 -16.16 27.28
N THR A 20 50.54 -17.35 27.44
CA THR A 20 51.13 -18.14 26.35
C THR A 20 50.46 -19.48 26.29
N VAL A 21 49.99 -19.86 25.09
CA VAL A 21 49.46 -21.18 24.80
C VAL A 21 50.21 -21.83 23.66
N GLU A 22 50.15 -23.15 23.61
CA GLU A 22 50.66 -23.93 22.49
C GLU A 22 49.60 -24.94 22.07
N GLY A 23 49.34 -25.04 20.77
CA GLY A 23 48.30 -25.93 20.26
C GLY A 23 48.24 -25.90 18.74
N VAL A 24 47.25 -26.57 18.18
CA VAL A 24 47.06 -26.72 16.74
C VAL A 24 46.04 -25.72 16.22
N ILE A 25 46.32 -25.10 15.08
CA ILE A 25 45.32 -24.27 14.39
C ILE A 25 44.19 -25.16 13.86
N THR A 26 42.97 -24.97 14.35
CA THR A 26 41.79 -25.77 13.96
C THR A 26 40.90 -25.07 12.94
N ALA A 27 40.91 -23.75 12.93
CA ALA A 27 40.24 -22.92 11.92
C ALA A 27 40.98 -21.59 11.74
N ASP A 28 40.95 -21.05 10.53
CA ASP A 28 41.69 -19.83 10.16
C ASP A 28 40.76 -18.85 9.45
N PHE A 29 40.49 -17.73 10.11
CA PHE A 29 39.59 -16.67 9.67
C PHE A 29 40.32 -15.33 9.54
N ARG A 30 41.65 -15.35 9.37
CA ARG A 30 42.48 -14.13 9.30
C ARG A 30 42.14 -13.26 8.10
N THR A 31 41.61 -13.86 7.03
CA THR A 31 41.18 -13.16 5.81
C THR A 31 39.71 -12.77 5.82
N THR A 32 38.93 -13.23 6.81
CA THR A 32 37.54 -12.82 6.99
C THR A 32 37.47 -11.61 7.92
N THR A 33 36.25 -11.11 8.15
CA THR A 33 36.01 -10.04 9.12
C THR A 33 36.19 -10.47 10.58
N GLN A 34 36.42 -11.75 10.88
CA GLN A 34 36.80 -12.18 12.24
C GLN A 34 38.24 -11.80 12.60
N GLN A 35 39.15 -11.71 11.62
CA GLN A 35 40.53 -11.27 11.82
C GLN A 35 41.27 -12.07 12.91
N GLY A 36 41.20 -13.40 12.82
CA GLY A 36 41.81 -14.28 13.79
C GLY A 36 41.79 -15.74 13.37
N PHE A 37 42.23 -16.63 14.27
CA PHE A 37 42.25 -18.08 14.06
C PHE A 37 42.05 -18.78 15.40
N TYR A 38 41.59 -20.03 15.37
CA TYR A 38 41.38 -20.83 16.57
C TYR A 38 42.56 -21.77 16.78
N VAL A 39 42.99 -21.88 18.03
CA VAL A 39 44.03 -22.83 18.47
C VAL A 39 43.41 -23.77 19.50
N GLN A 40 43.66 -25.07 19.36
CA GLN A 40 43.21 -26.09 20.31
C GLN A 40 44.37 -27.00 20.71
N GLU A 41 44.44 -27.39 21.97
CA GLU A 41 45.49 -28.27 22.48
C GLU A 41 45.50 -29.64 21.77
N GLU A 42 46.70 -30.17 21.49
CA GLU A 42 46.85 -31.50 20.89
C GLU A 42 46.68 -32.56 21.96
N GLY A 43 45.45 -33.06 22.16
CA GLY A 43 44.98 -34.16 23.04
C GLY A 43 45.90 -34.88 24.06
N ILE A 44 47.17 -35.17 23.78
CA ILE A 44 48.14 -35.66 24.76
C ILE A 44 48.53 -34.62 25.82
N ASP A 45 48.51 -33.33 25.47
CA ASP A 45 48.86 -32.22 26.36
C ASP A 45 47.62 -31.54 26.98
N ALA A 46 46.40 -31.95 26.58
CA ALA A 46 45.13 -31.42 27.08
C ALA A 46 45.00 -31.63 28.60
N ASP A 47 44.29 -30.72 29.29
CA ASP A 47 44.20 -30.74 30.77
C ASP A 47 43.43 -31.96 31.32
N GLY A 48 42.72 -32.67 30.44
CA GLY A 48 41.95 -33.88 30.74
C GLY A 48 40.69 -33.60 31.57
N ASP A 49 40.31 -32.33 31.77
CA ASP A 49 39.11 -31.92 32.48
C ASP A 49 37.96 -31.72 31.48
N PRO A 50 36.96 -32.62 31.44
CA PRO A 50 35.84 -32.51 30.49
C PRO A 50 34.88 -31.35 30.82
N THR A 51 35.20 -30.52 31.82
CA THR A 51 34.44 -29.32 32.20
C THR A 51 35.09 -28.03 31.73
N THR A 52 36.27 -28.08 31.13
CA THR A 52 36.99 -26.95 30.55
C THR A 52 37.18 -27.13 29.06
N SER A 53 37.41 -26.02 28.36
CA SER A 53 37.74 -26.04 26.94
C SER A 53 39.25 -26.00 26.74
N ASP A 54 39.71 -26.82 25.79
CA ASP A 54 41.08 -26.85 25.28
C ASP A 54 41.31 -25.88 24.10
N GLY A 55 40.28 -25.11 23.73
CA GLY A 55 40.28 -24.20 22.58
C GLY A 55 40.37 -22.73 22.98
N VAL A 56 40.90 -21.88 22.10
CA VAL A 56 40.83 -20.43 22.26
C VAL A 56 40.88 -19.70 20.92
N PHE A 57 40.13 -18.60 20.81
CA PHE A 57 40.23 -17.69 19.67
C PHE A 57 41.44 -16.76 19.81
N VAL A 58 42.25 -16.66 18.76
CA VAL A 58 43.40 -15.76 18.68
C VAL A 58 43.05 -14.60 17.75
N TYR A 59 42.84 -13.42 18.32
CA TYR A 59 42.54 -12.20 17.58
C TYR A 59 43.82 -11.46 17.20
N CYS A 60 44.03 -11.27 15.90
CA CYS A 60 45.20 -10.55 15.37
C CYS A 60 44.85 -9.18 14.76
N GLY A 61 43.58 -8.89 14.48
CA GLY A 61 43.12 -7.59 13.99
C GLY A 61 43.91 -7.11 12.76
N THR A 62 44.36 -5.85 12.78
CA THR A 62 45.21 -5.28 11.72
C THR A 62 46.59 -5.94 11.63
N ASN A 63 47.02 -6.69 12.66
CA ASN A 63 48.28 -7.40 12.67
C ASN A 63 48.20 -8.78 11.99
N CYS A 64 47.04 -9.24 11.49
CA CYS A 64 46.92 -10.60 10.95
C CYS A 64 47.93 -10.93 9.83
N ALA A 65 48.28 -9.94 8.99
CA ALA A 65 49.34 -10.10 7.99
C ALA A 65 50.74 -10.28 8.60
N ALA A 66 50.98 -9.68 9.77
CA ALA A 66 52.25 -9.68 10.51
C ALA A 66 52.33 -10.75 11.63
N VAL A 67 51.23 -11.47 11.89
CA VAL A 67 51.22 -12.68 12.73
C VAL A 67 51.74 -13.90 11.94
N SER A 68 52.17 -13.69 10.68
CA SER A 68 53.00 -14.63 9.93
C SER A 68 54.34 -13.98 9.56
N SER A 69 55.43 -14.70 9.78
CA SER A 69 56.58 -14.60 8.88
C SER A 69 56.75 -15.94 8.15
N LEU A 70 55.76 -16.26 7.28
CA LEU A 70 55.71 -17.42 6.36
C LEU A 70 55.33 -18.77 7.05
N THR A 71 54.24 -19.42 6.61
CA THR A 71 53.82 -20.83 6.90
C THR A 71 53.25 -21.22 8.29
N ILE A 72 52.14 -20.62 8.76
CA ILE A 72 51.22 -21.32 9.71
C ILE A 72 49.83 -21.42 9.10
N GLY A 73 49.23 -22.61 9.12
CA GLY A 73 47.88 -22.89 8.65
C GLY A 73 47.18 -23.95 9.48
N VAL A 74 45.94 -24.28 9.11
CA VAL A 74 45.16 -25.33 9.78
C VAL A 74 45.94 -26.64 9.81
N GLY A 75 46.05 -27.25 10.99
CA GLY A 75 46.83 -28.47 11.22
C GLY A 75 48.29 -28.26 11.60
N ASP A 76 48.78 -27.01 11.69
CA ASP A 76 50.09 -26.69 12.24
C ASP A 76 50.02 -26.43 13.75
N ARG A 77 51.04 -26.87 14.49
CA ARG A 77 51.25 -26.52 15.90
C ARG A 77 51.93 -25.16 16.00
N VAL A 78 51.37 -24.29 16.83
CA VAL A 78 51.84 -22.92 17.05
C VAL A 78 51.91 -22.61 18.54
N ARG A 79 52.83 -21.70 18.90
CA ARG A 79 52.89 -21.09 20.22
C ARG A 79 52.45 -19.65 20.11
N VAL A 80 51.44 -19.26 20.88
CA VAL A 80 50.79 -17.96 20.81
C VAL A 80 50.96 -17.24 22.14
N THR A 81 51.49 -16.02 22.11
CA THR A 81 51.63 -15.14 23.27
C THR A 81 50.87 -13.84 23.02
N GLY A 82 49.92 -13.53 23.89
CA GLY A 82 49.10 -12.33 23.78
C GLY A 82 48.47 -11.92 25.10
N THR A 83 47.58 -10.93 25.05
CA THR A 83 46.80 -10.48 26.22
C THR A 83 45.43 -11.14 26.19
N VAL A 84 45.03 -11.76 27.29
CA VAL A 84 43.70 -12.35 27.44
C VAL A 84 42.67 -11.22 27.54
N GLY A 85 41.56 -11.34 26.81
CA GLY A 85 40.47 -10.38 26.85
C GLY A 85 39.13 -11.01 26.51
N GLU A 86 38.07 -10.22 26.68
CA GLU A 86 36.70 -10.58 26.32
C GLU A 86 36.24 -9.67 25.19
N PHE A 87 35.66 -10.25 24.14
CA PHE A 87 35.01 -9.50 23.08
C PHE A 87 33.64 -10.09 22.78
N VAL A 88 32.58 -9.32 23.04
CA VAL A 88 31.19 -9.79 22.88
C VAL A 88 31.01 -11.15 23.58
N THR A 89 31.41 -11.21 24.86
CA THR A 89 31.37 -12.40 25.75
C THR A 89 32.23 -13.61 25.35
N VAL A 90 33.07 -13.49 24.30
CA VAL A 90 34.02 -14.54 23.91
C VAL A 90 35.39 -14.28 24.52
N THR A 91 35.96 -15.29 25.18
CA THR A 91 37.36 -15.24 25.63
C THR A 91 38.29 -15.36 24.42
N GLN A 92 39.17 -14.39 24.27
CA GLN A 92 40.15 -14.36 23.19
C GLN A 92 41.56 -13.97 23.66
N LEU A 93 42.56 -14.38 22.90
CA LEU A 93 43.95 -13.95 23.05
C LEU A 93 44.28 -12.91 21.98
N THR A 94 44.48 -11.66 22.38
CA THR A 94 44.83 -10.58 21.45
C THR A 94 46.33 -10.53 21.23
N VAL A 95 46.77 -10.63 19.98
CA VAL A 95 48.19 -10.71 19.61
C VAL A 95 48.67 -9.51 18.79
N GLY A 96 49.90 -9.08 19.06
CA GLY A 96 50.63 -8.13 18.22
C GLY A 96 51.34 -8.81 17.05
N ALA A 97 52.08 -8.03 16.26
CA ALA A 97 52.98 -8.57 15.23
C ALA A 97 53.97 -9.57 15.86
N GLY A 98 54.13 -10.75 15.25
CA GLY A 98 54.97 -11.83 15.78
C GLY A 98 54.43 -12.55 17.04
N GLY A 99 53.19 -12.27 17.47
CA GLY A 99 52.58 -12.90 18.65
C GLY A 99 52.19 -14.37 18.48
N ALA A 100 52.35 -14.95 17.29
CA ALA A 100 52.24 -16.38 17.05
C ALA A 100 53.51 -16.90 16.35
N ALA A 101 54.11 -17.94 16.92
CA ALA A 101 55.30 -18.60 16.40
C ALA A 101 54.95 -20.01 15.91
N PHE A 102 55.40 -20.35 14.70
CA PHE A 102 55.35 -21.72 14.18
C PHE A 102 56.18 -22.65 15.08
N VAL A 103 55.61 -23.79 15.46
CA VAL A 103 56.30 -24.85 16.22
C VAL A 103 56.56 -26.06 15.32
N LYS A 104 55.52 -26.58 14.66
CA LYS A 104 55.61 -27.80 13.84
C LYS A 104 54.52 -27.83 12.76
N ALA A 105 54.89 -28.17 11.53
CA ALA A 105 53.96 -28.28 10.42
C ALA A 105 53.20 -29.61 10.44
N GLY A 106 51.94 -29.58 9.97
CA GLY A 106 51.19 -30.77 9.56
C GLY A 106 51.04 -31.83 10.65
N VAL A 107 50.86 -31.41 11.90
CA VAL A 107 50.54 -32.34 13.01
C VAL A 107 49.12 -32.91 12.89
N GLY A 108 48.28 -32.28 12.05
CA GLY A 108 46.88 -32.65 11.84
C GLY A 108 45.98 -32.00 12.89
N VAL A 109 44.69 -31.87 12.59
CA VAL A 109 43.72 -31.28 13.52
C VAL A 109 43.24 -32.32 14.55
N PRO A 110 42.94 -31.92 15.79
CA PRO A 110 42.27 -32.78 16.76
C PRO A 110 40.97 -33.40 16.21
N ALA A 111 40.65 -34.60 16.68
CA ALA A 111 39.36 -35.21 16.41
C ALA A 111 38.24 -34.28 16.89
N ALA A 112 37.19 -34.16 16.10
CA ALA A 112 36.06 -33.32 16.49
C ALA A 112 35.30 -33.95 17.65
N THR A 113 34.99 -33.16 18.68
CA THR A 113 34.13 -33.60 19.77
C THR A 113 32.69 -33.69 19.25
N ALA A 114 32.09 -34.87 19.35
CA ALA A 114 30.71 -35.09 18.93
C ALA A 114 29.73 -34.43 19.92
N LEU A 115 28.83 -33.59 19.41
CA LEU A 115 27.76 -32.95 20.16
C LEU A 115 26.41 -33.56 19.75
N SER A 116 25.54 -33.76 20.73
CA SER A 116 24.15 -34.20 20.53
C SER A 116 23.20 -33.10 20.98
N LEU A 117 22.23 -32.77 20.15
CA LEU A 117 21.12 -31.88 20.50
C LEU A 117 19.96 -32.70 21.11
N PRO A 118 19.22 -32.16 22.10
CA PRO A 118 19.41 -30.86 22.72
C PRO A 118 20.64 -30.81 23.63
N LEU A 119 21.40 -29.71 23.55
CA LEU A 119 22.55 -29.42 24.37
C LEU A 119 22.29 -28.10 25.11
N SER A 120 22.29 -28.15 26.44
CA SER A 120 22.00 -26.97 27.25
C SER A 120 22.99 -25.84 26.95
N VAL A 121 22.51 -24.59 26.90
CA VAL A 121 23.41 -23.43 26.67
C VAL A 121 24.56 -23.43 27.68
N ALA A 122 24.28 -23.79 28.93
CA ALA A 122 25.26 -23.90 30.00
C ALA A 122 26.38 -24.92 29.74
N ASP A 123 26.04 -26.01 29.05
CA ASP A 123 26.97 -27.09 28.74
C ASP A 123 27.80 -26.84 27.49
N ARG A 124 27.52 -25.77 26.73
CA ARG A 124 28.23 -25.43 25.48
C ARG A 124 29.58 -24.75 25.74
N GLU A 125 29.69 -24.03 26.86
CA GLU A 125 30.88 -23.24 27.19
C GLU A 125 32.17 -24.07 27.26
N ARG A 126 32.10 -25.28 27.84
CA ARG A 126 33.26 -26.21 27.90
C ARG A 126 33.76 -26.68 26.54
N TYR A 127 33.08 -26.33 25.46
CA TYR A 127 33.50 -26.62 24.09
C TYR A 127 33.85 -25.36 23.29
N GLU A 128 33.78 -24.16 23.89
CA GLU A 128 34.03 -22.90 23.18
C GLU A 128 35.48 -22.84 22.66
N GLY A 129 35.66 -22.58 21.37
CA GLY A 129 36.95 -22.58 20.69
C GLY A 129 37.46 -23.97 20.29
N MET A 130 36.77 -25.04 20.70
CA MET A 130 37.11 -26.41 20.29
C MET A 130 36.48 -26.77 18.95
N ARG A 131 37.14 -27.67 18.23
CA ARG A 131 36.62 -28.33 17.05
C ARG A 131 35.55 -29.35 17.44
N VAL A 132 34.33 -29.16 16.96
CA VAL A 132 33.15 -29.95 17.26
C VAL A 132 32.48 -30.50 16.01
N MET A 133 31.70 -31.56 16.17
CA MET A 133 30.84 -32.13 15.13
C MET A 133 29.43 -32.27 15.67
N VAL A 134 28.44 -31.82 14.93
CA VAL A 134 27.02 -31.92 15.29
C VAL A 134 26.22 -32.42 14.09
N SER A 135 25.17 -33.18 14.35
CA SER A 135 24.16 -33.53 13.34
C SER A 135 22.78 -33.08 13.78
N GLY A 136 21.96 -32.65 12.83
CA GLY A 136 20.62 -32.16 13.09
C GLY A 136 19.81 -31.94 11.82
N VAL A 137 18.66 -31.31 11.97
CA VAL A 137 17.73 -30.95 10.91
C VAL A 137 17.70 -29.43 10.77
N VAL A 138 17.77 -28.89 9.55
CA VAL A 138 17.61 -27.45 9.31
C VAL A 138 16.24 -27.01 9.86
N THR A 139 16.25 -26.15 10.86
CA THR A 139 15.02 -25.61 11.48
C THR A 139 14.82 -24.13 11.15
N ASN A 140 15.89 -23.40 10.81
CA ASN A 140 15.84 -21.99 10.41
C ASN A 140 16.82 -21.73 9.28
N ASN A 141 16.37 -21.14 8.17
CA ASN A 141 17.23 -20.70 7.07
C ASN A 141 17.01 -19.22 6.71
N PHE A 142 16.34 -18.46 7.60
CA PHE A 142 16.03 -17.05 7.39
C PHE A 142 17.28 -16.17 7.23
N THR A 143 18.33 -16.45 8.01
CA THR A 143 19.59 -15.69 8.00
C THR A 143 20.53 -16.08 6.87
N LEU A 144 20.23 -17.14 6.11
CA LEU A 144 21.15 -17.75 5.16
C LEU A 144 21.67 -16.73 4.15
N GLY A 145 20.78 -16.08 3.41
CA GLY A 145 21.20 -15.16 2.35
C GLY A 145 21.88 -13.88 2.84
N ARG A 146 21.56 -13.44 4.07
CA ARG A 146 22.15 -12.20 4.62
C ARG A 146 23.46 -12.44 5.34
N GLY A 147 23.62 -13.56 6.03
CA GLY A 147 24.77 -13.77 6.92
C GLY A 147 25.51 -15.08 6.73
N ALA A 148 25.26 -15.83 5.66
CA ALA A 148 25.79 -17.18 5.50
C ALA A 148 25.64 -18.02 6.76
N SER A 149 24.44 -18.00 7.35
CA SER A 149 24.17 -18.75 8.56
C SER A 149 22.76 -19.31 8.61
N PHE A 150 22.62 -20.47 9.23
CA PHE A 150 21.35 -21.17 9.38
C PHE A 150 21.37 -21.99 10.67
N ASP A 151 20.20 -22.38 11.19
CA ASP A 151 20.12 -23.13 12.44
C ASP A 151 19.70 -24.58 12.17
N ILE A 152 20.40 -25.50 12.82
CA ILE A 152 20.01 -26.92 12.88
C ILE A 152 19.55 -27.26 14.29
N ALA A 153 18.58 -28.18 14.40
CA ALA A 153 18.05 -28.67 15.66
C ALA A 153 17.98 -30.20 15.70
N ASP A 154 17.70 -30.78 16.87
CA ASP A 154 17.45 -32.22 17.05
C ASP A 154 16.27 -32.73 16.21
N SER A 155 15.25 -31.90 16.03
CA SER A 155 14.16 -32.08 15.06
C SER A 155 13.66 -30.70 14.61
N ARG A 156 12.75 -30.65 13.63
CA ARG A 156 11.95 -29.43 13.44
C ARG A 156 11.25 -29.10 14.76
N ILE A 157 11.30 -27.82 15.13
CA ILE A 157 10.74 -27.34 16.39
C ILE A 157 9.34 -26.79 16.12
N PRO A 158 8.26 -27.35 16.68
CA PRO A 158 6.93 -26.77 16.49
C PRO A 158 6.81 -25.42 17.20
N THR A 159 5.97 -24.52 16.69
CA THR A 159 5.58 -23.34 17.47
C THR A 159 4.78 -23.76 18.71
N PHE A 160 4.93 -23.08 19.84
CA PHE A 160 4.30 -23.46 21.12
C PHE A 160 2.80 -23.77 20.97
N THR A 161 2.02 -22.84 20.40
CA THR A 161 0.58 -22.98 20.21
C THR A 161 0.17 -23.84 19.00
N GLN A 162 1.11 -24.47 18.30
CA GLN A 162 0.82 -25.54 17.35
C GLN A 162 0.50 -26.86 18.07
N VAL A 163 1.10 -27.08 19.25
CA VAL A 163 0.99 -28.36 19.98
C VAL A 163 0.56 -28.21 21.45
N ASN A 164 0.51 -26.99 21.98
CA ASN A 164 0.05 -26.70 23.34
C ASN A 164 -1.06 -25.64 23.33
N ALA A 165 -1.99 -25.74 24.29
CA ALA A 165 -2.93 -24.65 24.53
C ALA A 165 -2.19 -23.36 24.97
N PRO A 166 -2.72 -22.17 24.66
CA PRO A 166 -2.16 -20.90 25.11
C PRO A 166 -1.89 -20.88 26.62
N SER A 167 -0.67 -20.48 27.02
CA SER A 167 -0.25 -20.44 28.42
C SER A 167 0.97 -19.56 28.58
N VAL A 168 0.89 -18.52 29.43
CA VAL A 168 2.04 -17.64 29.71
C VAL A 168 3.22 -18.41 30.31
N THR A 169 2.94 -19.24 31.33
CA THR A 169 3.97 -20.07 31.97
C THR A 169 4.49 -21.15 31.03
N GLY A 170 3.61 -21.80 30.26
CA GLY A 170 3.98 -22.84 29.30
C GLY A 170 4.86 -22.29 28.18
N ASN A 171 4.48 -21.15 27.59
CA ASN A 171 5.23 -20.52 26.51
C ASN A 171 6.61 -20.03 26.97
N ALA A 172 6.71 -19.45 28.17
CA ALA A 172 7.99 -19.05 28.75
C ALA A 172 8.92 -20.26 29.00
N ALA A 173 8.38 -21.37 29.52
CA ALA A 173 9.14 -22.61 29.72
C ALA A 173 9.59 -23.21 28.37
N TYR A 174 8.71 -23.20 27.37
CA TYR A 174 9.02 -23.68 26.03
C TYR A 174 10.12 -22.85 25.35
N ALA A 175 10.04 -21.53 25.43
CA ALA A 175 11.09 -20.65 24.91
C ALA A 175 12.45 -20.90 25.56
N ALA A 176 12.49 -21.22 26.87
CA ALA A 176 13.72 -21.58 27.56
C ALA A 176 14.27 -22.94 27.09
N GLU A 177 13.40 -23.91 26.80
CA GLU A 177 13.77 -25.23 26.24
C GLU A 177 14.33 -25.11 24.83
N VAL A 178 13.67 -24.35 23.94
CA VAL A 178 14.03 -24.19 22.53
C VAL A 178 15.49 -23.74 22.36
N ARG A 179 16.01 -22.88 23.23
CA ARG A 179 17.42 -22.43 23.20
C ARG A 179 18.43 -23.58 23.30
N ASN A 180 18.05 -24.70 23.91
CA ASN A 180 18.91 -25.87 24.05
C ASN A 180 18.84 -26.80 22.82
N ARG A 181 17.83 -26.64 21.96
CA ARG A 181 17.53 -27.57 20.87
C ARG A 181 18.28 -27.29 19.59
N TYR A 182 18.69 -26.04 19.36
CA TYR A 182 19.34 -25.64 18.12
C TYR A 182 20.76 -25.11 18.33
N ILE A 183 21.53 -25.13 17.24
CA ILE A 183 22.83 -24.48 17.12
C ILE A 183 22.94 -23.84 15.73
N ARG A 184 23.60 -22.68 15.65
CA ARG A 184 23.82 -21.98 14.39
C ARG A 184 25.03 -22.55 13.66
N ILE A 185 24.93 -22.72 12.35
CA ILE A 185 26.05 -23.00 11.44
C ILE A 185 26.36 -21.70 10.70
N ASP A 186 27.63 -21.36 10.59
CA ASP A 186 28.11 -20.03 10.18
C ASP A 186 29.42 -20.15 9.38
N ASP A 187 29.65 -19.28 8.40
CA ASP A 187 30.82 -19.35 7.51
C ASP A 187 32.11 -18.76 8.10
N GLY A 188 32.04 -18.20 9.31
CA GLY A 188 33.18 -17.52 9.94
C GLY A 188 33.39 -16.09 9.46
N SER A 189 32.37 -15.49 8.83
CA SER A 189 32.34 -14.10 8.38
C SER A 189 31.24 -13.32 9.11
N ARG A 190 31.41 -12.00 9.19
CA ARG A 190 30.43 -11.02 9.66
C ARG A 190 29.98 -10.11 8.50
N ALA A 191 30.42 -10.42 7.28
CA ALA A 191 30.00 -9.71 6.08
C ALA A 191 28.55 -10.05 5.75
N GLN A 192 27.81 -9.06 5.23
CA GLN A 192 26.43 -9.28 4.81
C GLN A 192 26.36 -9.59 3.30
N ASN A 193 25.43 -10.48 2.94
CA ASN A 193 25.10 -10.90 1.59
C ASN A 193 26.31 -11.46 0.80
N PRO A 194 27.02 -12.47 1.34
CA PRO A 194 28.20 -13.03 0.68
C PRO A 194 27.86 -13.64 -0.68
N ASP A 195 28.74 -13.44 -1.66
CA ASP A 195 28.65 -14.01 -3.00
C ASP A 195 29.97 -14.73 -3.34
N PRO A 196 29.98 -16.08 -3.41
CA PRO A 196 28.82 -16.97 -3.25
C PRO A 196 28.36 -17.15 -1.80
N GLU A 197 27.07 -17.43 -1.59
CA GLU A 197 26.57 -18.08 -0.37
C GLU A 197 26.96 -19.56 -0.42
N ILE A 198 27.74 -20.02 0.55
CA ILE A 198 28.46 -21.29 0.45
C ILE A 198 27.67 -22.49 1.00
N PHE A 199 26.58 -22.25 1.74
CA PHE A 199 25.80 -23.34 2.34
C PHE A 199 24.60 -23.75 1.48
N ALA A 200 24.75 -24.89 0.81
CA ALA A 200 23.68 -25.68 0.21
C ALA A 200 24.12 -27.15 0.05
N ARG A 201 23.40 -27.93 -0.77
CA ARG A 201 23.65 -29.38 -0.89
C ARG A 201 24.97 -29.67 -1.61
N GLY A 202 25.62 -30.76 -1.20
CA GLY A 202 26.86 -31.26 -1.82
C GLY A 202 28.07 -30.35 -1.68
N GLY A 203 28.09 -29.45 -0.69
CA GLY A 203 29.18 -28.47 -0.51
C GLY A 203 29.29 -27.46 -1.66
N GLN A 204 28.23 -27.32 -2.45
CA GLN A 204 28.14 -26.36 -3.55
C GLN A 204 27.41 -25.10 -3.08
N PRO A 205 27.66 -23.93 -3.71
CA PRO A 205 26.95 -22.71 -3.41
C PRO A 205 25.43 -22.81 -3.54
N LEU A 206 24.74 -21.95 -2.79
CA LEU A 206 23.30 -21.77 -2.89
C LEU A 206 22.92 -21.27 -4.29
N SER A 207 21.84 -21.82 -4.83
CA SER A 207 21.18 -21.31 -6.02
C SER A 207 19.70 -21.72 -6.02
N ALA A 208 18.93 -21.17 -6.95
CA ALA A 208 17.57 -21.63 -7.18
C ALA A 208 17.49 -23.12 -7.51
N ALA A 209 18.53 -23.71 -8.12
CA ALA A 209 18.59 -25.15 -8.42
C ALA A 209 19.17 -25.98 -7.27
N ASN A 210 19.98 -25.38 -6.40
CA ASN A 210 20.64 -26.02 -5.25
C ASN A 210 20.32 -25.26 -3.96
N THR A 211 19.23 -25.64 -3.29
CA THR A 211 18.70 -24.96 -2.09
C THR A 211 19.14 -25.63 -0.79
N LEU A 212 18.93 -24.95 0.34
CA LEU A 212 19.05 -25.46 1.71
C LEU A 212 17.67 -25.39 2.39
N ARG A 213 16.92 -26.50 2.37
CA ARG A 213 15.53 -26.49 2.83
C ARG A 213 15.45 -26.76 4.32
N GLY A 214 14.48 -26.14 5.00
CA GLY A 214 14.02 -26.63 6.29
C GLY A 214 13.74 -28.13 6.19
N GLY A 215 14.10 -28.94 7.19
CA GLY A 215 13.94 -30.39 7.12
C GLY A 215 15.06 -31.17 6.44
N ASP A 216 16.02 -30.53 5.75
CA ASP A 216 17.24 -31.21 5.31
C ASP A 216 18.08 -31.62 6.54
N THR A 217 18.70 -32.80 6.52
CA THR A 217 19.62 -33.21 7.58
C THR A 217 21.03 -32.73 7.28
N VAL A 218 21.72 -32.27 8.32
CA VAL A 218 23.04 -31.66 8.20
C VAL A 218 23.95 -32.27 9.23
N THR A 219 25.16 -32.64 8.80
CA THR A 219 26.30 -32.87 9.69
C THR A 219 27.31 -31.76 9.45
N ALA A 220 27.57 -30.96 10.48
CA ALA A 220 28.52 -29.85 10.42
C ALA A 220 29.72 -30.13 11.34
N THR A 221 30.92 -29.87 10.83
CA THR A 221 32.16 -29.91 11.61
C THR A 221 32.86 -28.56 11.55
N GLY A 222 33.23 -28.00 12.68
CA GLY A 222 33.83 -26.67 12.73
C GLY A 222 34.24 -26.31 14.14
N VAL A 223 34.50 -25.03 14.39
CA VAL A 223 34.85 -24.56 15.73
C VAL A 223 33.63 -23.91 16.39
N LEU A 224 33.31 -24.32 17.60
CA LEU A 224 32.23 -23.72 18.38
C LEU A 224 32.66 -22.34 18.91
N SER A 225 31.81 -21.34 18.82
CA SER A 225 32.04 -20.02 19.42
C SER A 225 30.70 -19.45 19.88
N TYR A 226 30.70 -18.59 20.89
CA TYR A 226 29.58 -17.67 21.10
C TYR A 226 29.76 -16.43 20.22
N GLY A 227 28.68 -15.76 19.84
CA GLY A 227 28.78 -14.47 19.13
C GLY A 227 27.51 -14.02 18.42
N ASN A 228 27.56 -12.78 17.94
CA ASN A 228 26.52 -12.15 17.13
C ASN A 228 26.80 -12.28 15.63
N ASP A 229 25.78 -12.07 14.80
CA ASP A 229 25.90 -12.24 13.34
C ASP A 229 26.60 -11.07 12.62
N GLY A 230 26.94 -9.99 13.33
CA GLY A 230 27.60 -8.81 12.74
C GLY A 230 26.66 -7.75 12.16
N TRP A 231 25.34 -7.90 12.33
CA TRP A 231 24.35 -6.86 12.00
C TRP A 231 23.25 -6.78 13.06
N THR A 232 22.33 -5.81 12.92
CA THR A 232 21.13 -5.68 13.76
C THR A 232 19.87 -5.83 12.91
N GLY A 233 18.79 -6.33 13.53
CA GLY A 233 17.49 -6.52 12.89
C GLY A 233 17.02 -7.98 12.93
N SER A 234 15.94 -8.27 12.21
CA SER A 234 15.28 -9.58 12.23
C SER A 234 16.25 -10.74 11.93
N GLY A 235 16.09 -11.83 12.68
CA GLY A 235 16.91 -13.04 12.57
C GLY A 235 18.32 -12.94 13.18
N SER A 236 18.82 -11.73 13.47
CA SER A 236 20.11 -11.59 14.14
C SER A 236 20.00 -11.85 15.63
N LEU A 237 20.88 -12.70 16.17
CA LEU A 237 20.89 -13.04 17.58
C LEU A 237 22.28 -13.46 18.07
N ASP A 238 22.55 -13.18 19.34
CA ASP A 238 23.73 -13.68 20.05
C ASP A 238 23.46 -15.15 20.43
N THR A 239 24.28 -16.06 19.92
CA THR A 239 24.14 -17.50 20.19
C THR A 239 25.45 -18.24 19.95
N TYR A 240 25.49 -19.47 20.47
CA TYR A 240 26.50 -20.44 20.08
C TYR A 240 26.33 -20.85 18.62
N ARG A 241 27.44 -20.79 17.90
CA ARG A 241 27.55 -21.08 16.49
C ARG A 241 28.77 -21.93 16.20
N ILE A 242 28.71 -22.71 15.13
CA ILE A 242 29.85 -23.47 14.61
C ILE A 242 30.32 -22.78 13.34
N HIS A 243 31.54 -22.25 13.37
CA HIS A 243 32.19 -21.72 12.19
C HIS A 243 32.75 -22.86 11.35
N ALA A 244 32.24 -23.04 10.14
CA ALA A 244 32.54 -24.15 9.26
C ALA A 244 32.72 -23.69 7.81
N THR A 245 33.60 -24.37 7.08
CA THR A 245 33.70 -24.22 5.61
C THR A 245 32.64 -25.07 4.93
N ALA A 246 32.33 -24.76 3.66
CA ALA A 246 31.39 -25.53 2.84
C ALA A 246 31.70 -27.05 2.81
N GLN A 247 32.98 -27.43 2.77
CA GLN A 247 33.40 -28.83 2.71
C GLN A 247 33.13 -29.58 4.02
N ASN A 248 33.04 -28.86 5.14
CA ASN A 248 32.77 -29.45 6.45
C ASN A 248 31.28 -29.44 6.82
N VAL A 249 30.41 -28.97 5.93
CA VAL A 249 28.95 -28.99 6.10
C VAL A 249 28.35 -29.95 5.08
N GLN A 250 27.94 -31.11 5.56
CA GLN A 250 27.35 -32.18 4.76
C GLN A 250 25.83 -32.10 4.87
N VAL A 251 25.20 -31.52 3.85
CA VAL A 251 23.74 -31.43 3.76
C VAL A 251 23.19 -32.60 2.95
N GLN A 252 22.33 -33.40 3.55
CA GLN A 252 21.57 -34.45 2.88
C GLN A 252 20.18 -33.94 2.52
N PRO A 253 19.71 -34.13 1.27
CA PRO A 253 18.43 -33.62 0.80
C PRO A 253 17.24 -34.46 1.31
N THR A 254 17.10 -34.64 2.62
CA THR A 254 16.00 -35.41 3.24
C THR A 254 14.65 -34.73 3.12
N ASN A 255 14.63 -33.43 2.81
CA ASN A 255 13.43 -32.73 2.38
C ASN A 255 13.61 -32.25 0.93
N ALA A 256 13.50 -33.17 -0.03
CA ALA A 256 13.56 -32.83 -1.45
C ALA A 256 12.32 -32.04 -1.91
N ARG A 257 12.51 -31.15 -2.88
CA ARG A 257 11.41 -30.43 -3.52
C ARG A 257 10.47 -31.40 -4.23
N SER A 258 9.18 -31.12 -4.19
CA SER A 258 8.19 -31.80 -5.03
C SER A 258 7.64 -30.81 -6.06
N ASP A 259 7.76 -31.14 -7.35
CA ASP A 259 7.28 -30.28 -8.46
C ASP A 259 5.76 -30.26 -8.61
N VAL A 260 5.05 -31.15 -7.92
CA VAL A 260 3.59 -31.19 -7.83
C VAL A 260 3.15 -31.43 -6.39
N PRO A 261 1.96 -30.96 -5.98
CA PRO A 261 1.39 -31.32 -4.69
C PRO A 261 1.10 -32.82 -4.61
N ASP A 262 1.02 -33.36 -3.39
CA ASP A 262 0.53 -34.72 -3.20
C ASP A 262 -0.90 -34.86 -3.75
N ALA A 263 -1.22 -36.04 -4.29
CA ALA A 263 -2.52 -36.27 -4.90
C ALA A 263 -3.65 -36.22 -3.85
N VAL A 264 -4.58 -35.27 -4.03
CA VAL A 264 -5.77 -35.14 -3.18
C VAL A 264 -6.99 -35.92 -3.67
N GLY A 265 -6.91 -36.52 -4.86
CA GLY A 265 -8.02 -37.24 -5.50
C GLY A 265 -9.21 -36.34 -5.86
N GLY A 266 -10.38 -36.96 -5.99
CA GLY A 266 -11.65 -36.24 -6.21
C GLY A 266 -11.90 -35.82 -7.65
N SER A 267 -13.14 -35.43 -7.92
CA SER A 267 -13.58 -34.82 -9.18
C SER A 267 -13.40 -33.30 -9.19
N LEU A 268 -13.26 -32.68 -8.01
CA LEU A 268 -12.97 -31.26 -7.84
C LEU A 268 -11.81 -31.05 -6.87
N ARG A 269 -11.05 -29.96 -7.07
CA ARG A 269 -9.97 -29.49 -6.19
C ARG A 269 -10.26 -28.07 -5.72
N VAL A 270 -10.25 -27.87 -4.41
CA VAL A 270 -10.48 -26.57 -3.76
C VAL A 270 -9.26 -26.21 -2.92
N GLY A 271 -8.74 -25.00 -3.08
CA GLY A 271 -7.52 -24.57 -2.41
C GLY A 271 -7.57 -23.16 -1.81
N SER A 272 -6.51 -22.82 -1.08
CA SER A 272 -6.20 -21.45 -0.68
C SER A 272 -4.69 -21.20 -0.73
N MET A 273 -4.29 -19.99 -1.10
CA MET A 273 -2.89 -19.60 -1.28
C MET A 273 -2.69 -18.12 -0.91
N ASN A 274 -1.82 -17.84 0.06
CA ASN A 274 -1.26 -16.50 0.25
C ASN A 274 -0.19 -16.25 -0.83
N VAL A 275 -0.34 -15.18 -1.61
CA VAL A 275 0.53 -14.84 -2.75
C VAL A 275 1.59 -13.79 -2.44
N LEU A 276 1.79 -13.45 -1.16
CA LEU A 276 2.82 -12.55 -0.64
C LEU A 276 2.78 -11.17 -1.30
N ASN A 277 1.72 -10.41 -1.01
CA ASN A 277 1.46 -9.08 -1.55
C ASN A 277 1.58 -9.01 -3.09
N TYR A 278 0.62 -9.61 -3.81
CA TYR A 278 0.56 -9.49 -5.26
C TYR A 278 -0.08 -8.17 -5.67
N PHE A 279 0.77 -7.17 -5.92
CA PHE A 279 0.36 -5.82 -6.33
C PHE A 279 0.71 -5.56 -7.78
N THR A 280 -0.12 -4.74 -8.42
CA THR A 280 0.14 -4.18 -9.74
C THR A 280 0.45 -2.69 -9.68
N SER A 281 0.23 -1.99 -8.55
CA SER A 281 0.95 -0.76 -8.27
C SER A 281 2.29 -1.12 -7.63
N LEU A 282 3.40 -0.64 -8.20
CA LEU A 282 4.75 -1.02 -7.76
C LEU A 282 5.32 0.01 -6.78
N VAL A 283 6.26 -0.41 -5.93
CA VAL A 283 6.75 0.47 -4.85
C VAL A 283 7.65 1.60 -5.36
N THR A 284 8.60 1.31 -6.26
CA THR A 284 9.67 2.26 -6.62
C THR A 284 9.65 2.70 -8.08
N SER A 285 9.41 1.78 -9.02
CA SER A 285 9.45 2.09 -10.46
C SER A 285 8.52 1.16 -11.24
N ASN A 286 7.99 1.65 -12.35
CA ASN A 286 7.14 0.88 -13.26
C ASN A 286 7.43 1.32 -14.70
N ASP A 287 8.12 0.47 -15.46
CA ASP A 287 8.49 0.72 -16.86
C ASP A 287 7.43 0.20 -17.86
N GLY A 288 6.21 -0.03 -17.39
CA GLY A 288 5.05 -0.39 -18.21
C GLY A 288 4.63 -1.86 -18.11
N CYS A 289 5.19 -2.64 -17.19
CA CYS A 289 4.79 -4.05 -17.00
C CYS A 289 3.40 -4.21 -16.36
N THR A 290 2.86 -3.16 -15.72
CA THR A 290 1.52 -3.15 -15.13
C THR A 290 0.79 -1.83 -15.45
N PRO A 291 -0.56 -1.82 -15.45
CA PRO A 291 -1.34 -0.62 -15.74
C PRO A 291 -1.45 0.36 -14.55
N ASN A 292 -0.98 -0.03 -13.36
CA ASN A 292 -1.32 0.65 -12.09
C ASN A 292 -0.21 1.55 -11.52
N GLY A 293 0.84 1.82 -12.30
CA GLY A 293 1.86 2.81 -11.97
C GLY A 293 2.68 2.47 -10.73
N THR A 294 3.13 3.50 -10.01
CA THR A 294 3.89 3.40 -8.76
C THR A 294 3.15 4.08 -7.62
N ASP A 295 3.16 3.48 -6.43
CA ASP A 295 2.65 4.09 -5.20
C ASP A 295 3.50 3.62 -4.02
N SER A 296 4.51 4.40 -3.63
CA SER A 296 5.44 4.05 -2.56
C SER A 296 4.83 4.08 -1.16
N ALA A 297 3.65 4.71 -1.00
CA ALA A 297 3.00 4.84 0.31
C ALA A 297 2.09 3.65 0.62
N ASN A 298 1.43 3.10 -0.40
CA ASN A 298 0.42 2.05 -0.20
C ASN A 298 0.74 0.72 -0.90
N SER A 299 1.67 0.69 -1.86
CA SER A 299 2.04 -0.57 -2.53
C SER A 299 2.89 -1.44 -1.61
N ARG A 300 2.69 -2.75 -1.73
CA ARG A 300 3.48 -3.79 -1.07
C ARG A 300 3.95 -4.79 -2.13
N GLY A 301 4.88 -5.67 -1.78
CA GLY A 301 5.40 -6.69 -2.71
C GLY A 301 6.49 -6.13 -3.63
N ALA A 302 6.39 -6.41 -4.93
CA ALA A 302 7.42 -6.07 -5.92
C ALA A 302 7.72 -4.56 -6.01
N ASN A 303 9.01 -4.23 -5.99
CA ASN A 303 9.46 -2.83 -6.05
C ASN A 303 9.49 -2.28 -7.47
N ASN A 304 9.70 -3.14 -8.45
CA ASN A 304 9.88 -2.78 -9.85
C ASN A 304 9.39 -3.89 -10.80
N CYS A 305 9.43 -3.62 -12.10
CA CYS A 305 8.91 -4.55 -13.09
C CYS A 305 9.68 -5.86 -13.22
N VAL A 306 10.99 -5.86 -12.94
CA VAL A 306 11.78 -7.11 -12.91
C VAL A 306 11.25 -8.03 -11.82
N GLU A 307 11.02 -7.49 -10.63
CA GLU A 307 10.48 -8.25 -9.50
C GLU A 307 9.04 -8.69 -9.71
N PHE A 308 8.18 -7.81 -10.24
CA PHE A 308 6.79 -8.13 -10.49
C PHE A 308 6.65 -9.30 -11.48
N LEU A 309 7.41 -9.27 -12.58
CA LEU A 309 7.40 -10.36 -13.56
C LEU A 309 7.93 -11.67 -12.96
N ARG A 310 8.93 -11.60 -12.08
CA ARG A 310 9.44 -12.75 -11.33
C ARG A 310 8.39 -13.33 -10.38
N GLN A 311 7.75 -12.49 -9.58
CA GLN A 311 6.66 -12.85 -8.66
C GLN A 311 5.52 -13.50 -9.43
N ARG A 312 4.98 -12.82 -10.45
CA ARG A 312 3.89 -13.33 -11.28
C ARG A 312 4.19 -14.69 -11.89
N THR A 313 5.40 -14.89 -12.39
CA THR A 313 5.80 -16.18 -12.95
C THR A 313 5.74 -17.28 -11.89
N LYS A 314 6.31 -17.06 -10.69
CA LYS A 314 6.24 -18.04 -9.60
C LYS A 314 4.80 -18.32 -9.16
N THR A 315 3.98 -17.27 -8.99
CA THR A 315 2.56 -17.40 -8.60
C THR A 315 1.76 -18.17 -9.64
N VAL A 316 1.94 -17.88 -10.94
CA VAL A 316 1.29 -18.63 -12.04
C VAL A 316 1.70 -20.11 -12.00
N LYS A 317 3.00 -20.42 -11.88
CA LYS A 317 3.45 -21.82 -11.79
C LYS A 317 2.90 -22.55 -10.57
N ALA A 318 2.78 -21.88 -9.43
CA ALA A 318 2.16 -22.47 -8.23
C ALA A 318 0.67 -22.78 -8.46
N ILE A 319 -0.10 -21.84 -9.01
CA ILE A 319 -1.53 -22.07 -9.29
C ILE A 319 -1.73 -23.19 -10.31
N LEU A 320 -0.93 -23.22 -11.38
CA LEU A 320 -1.01 -24.28 -12.39
C LEU A 320 -0.58 -25.65 -11.85
N GLY A 321 0.41 -25.70 -10.95
CA GLY A 321 0.82 -26.93 -10.27
C GLY A 321 -0.26 -27.47 -9.31
N LEU A 322 -0.91 -26.58 -8.56
CA LEU A 322 -2.09 -26.93 -7.73
C LEU A 322 -3.26 -27.42 -8.60
N ASN A 323 -3.40 -26.84 -9.80
CA ASN A 323 -4.47 -27.10 -10.75
C ASN A 323 -5.88 -27.07 -10.12
N PRO A 324 -6.24 -26.03 -9.33
CA PRO A 324 -7.49 -25.99 -8.58
C PRO A 324 -8.69 -25.73 -9.51
N ASP A 325 -9.86 -26.23 -9.11
CA ASP A 325 -11.15 -25.86 -9.72
C ASP A 325 -11.74 -24.62 -9.04
N VAL A 326 -11.46 -24.42 -7.74
CA VAL A 326 -11.73 -23.19 -6.98
C VAL A 326 -10.50 -22.89 -6.10
N LEU A 327 -10.01 -21.65 -6.11
CA LEU A 327 -8.86 -21.23 -5.32
C LEU A 327 -9.12 -19.88 -4.66
N GLY A 328 -8.94 -19.82 -3.34
CA GLY A 328 -8.80 -18.58 -2.60
C GLY A 328 -7.39 -18.02 -2.75
N LEU A 329 -7.28 -16.73 -3.02
CA LEU A 329 -6.03 -15.98 -3.07
C LEU A 329 -6.02 -14.97 -1.94
N LEU A 330 -4.97 -14.97 -1.12
CA LEU A 330 -4.79 -14.04 -0.01
C LEU A 330 -3.64 -13.09 -0.33
N GLU A 331 -3.68 -11.88 0.22
CA GLU A 331 -2.71 -10.83 -0.07
C GLU A 331 -2.71 -10.36 -1.53
N MET A 332 -3.87 -10.42 -2.17
CA MET A 332 -4.10 -9.71 -3.43
C MET A 332 -4.24 -8.22 -3.15
N GLN A 333 -3.73 -7.36 -4.02
CA GLN A 333 -4.00 -5.94 -3.93
C GLN A 333 -5.52 -5.67 -3.97
N ASN A 334 -5.99 -4.81 -3.07
CA ASN A 334 -7.40 -4.44 -2.96
C ASN A 334 -7.78 -3.38 -4.00
N ASP A 335 -7.90 -3.80 -5.25
CA ASP A 335 -8.11 -2.94 -6.42
C ASP A 335 -9.17 -3.44 -7.42
N PHE A 336 -10.15 -4.21 -6.95
CA PHE A 336 -11.26 -4.72 -7.78
C PHE A 336 -12.05 -3.60 -8.49
N ASP A 337 -12.07 -2.39 -7.91
CA ASP A 337 -12.68 -1.18 -8.48
C ASP A 337 -12.00 -0.71 -9.79
N LYS A 338 -10.82 -1.25 -10.11
CA LYS A 338 -10.10 -1.00 -11.37
C LYS A 338 -10.51 -1.94 -12.51
N GLY A 339 -11.47 -2.85 -12.30
CA GLY A 339 -12.02 -3.73 -13.33
C GLY A 339 -10.95 -4.60 -14.01
N ALA A 340 -10.87 -4.54 -15.34
CA ALA A 340 -9.88 -5.27 -16.14
C ALA A 340 -8.40 -4.92 -15.80
N ASN A 341 -8.16 -3.79 -15.14
CA ASN A 341 -6.82 -3.37 -14.69
C ASN A 341 -6.52 -3.79 -13.24
N SER A 342 -7.41 -4.53 -12.57
CA SER A 342 -7.17 -5.05 -11.22
C SER A 342 -6.06 -6.10 -11.19
N SER A 343 -5.44 -6.26 -10.02
CA SER A 343 -4.41 -7.27 -9.76
C SER A 343 -4.89 -8.71 -10.02
N VAL A 344 -6.13 -9.03 -9.62
CA VAL A 344 -6.74 -10.35 -9.88
C VAL A 344 -6.98 -10.58 -11.37
N ALA A 345 -7.43 -9.56 -12.12
CA ALA A 345 -7.62 -9.66 -13.57
C ALA A 345 -6.27 -9.86 -14.28
N ASN A 346 -5.22 -9.18 -13.84
CA ASN A 346 -3.86 -9.38 -14.34
C ASN A 346 -3.38 -10.83 -14.14
N LEU A 347 -3.57 -11.39 -12.94
CA LEU A 347 -3.16 -12.76 -12.63
C LEU A 347 -3.95 -13.79 -13.44
N VAL A 348 -5.28 -13.64 -13.54
CA VAL A 348 -6.14 -14.51 -14.35
C VAL A 348 -5.78 -14.42 -15.84
N GLY A 349 -5.47 -13.22 -16.34
CA GLY A 349 -4.98 -13.04 -17.70
C GLY A 349 -3.66 -13.79 -17.94
N ALA A 350 -2.73 -13.74 -17.00
CA ALA A 350 -1.46 -14.47 -17.09
C ALA A 350 -1.65 -16.00 -17.04
N LEU A 351 -2.56 -16.50 -16.19
CA LEU A 351 -2.93 -17.92 -16.17
C LEU A 351 -3.50 -18.36 -17.53
N ASN A 352 -4.50 -17.65 -18.03
CA ASN A 352 -5.17 -17.96 -19.28
C ASN A 352 -4.26 -17.81 -20.51
N ALA A 353 -3.21 -17.00 -20.44
CA ALA A 353 -2.18 -16.94 -21.48
C ALA A 353 -1.38 -18.26 -21.58
N GLU A 354 -1.18 -18.97 -20.47
CA GLU A 354 -0.49 -20.27 -20.46
C GLU A 354 -1.42 -21.45 -20.76
N VAL A 355 -2.66 -21.44 -20.28
CA VAL A 355 -3.58 -22.59 -20.36
C VAL A 355 -4.82 -22.37 -21.24
N GLY A 356 -4.86 -21.30 -22.01
CA GLY A 356 -5.97 -20.96 -22.90
C GLY A 356 -6.97 -19.97 -22.28
N ALA A 357 -7.50 -19.09 -23.13
CA ALA A 357 -8.47 -18.08 -22.74
C ALA A 357 -9.76 -18.72 -22.17
N GLY A 358 -10.22 -18.20 -21.03
CA GLY A 358 -11.45 -18.66 -20.38
C GLY A 358 -11.29 -19.89 -19.49
N THR A 359 -10.09 -20.46 -19.36
CA THR A 359 -9.84 -21.59 -18.45
C THR A 359 -10.07 -21.22 -16.99
N TYR A 360 -9.57 -20.05 -16.57
CA TYR A 360 -9.82 -19.45 -15.27
C TYR A 360 -10.66 -18.18 -15.37
N ALA A 361 -11.56 -18.01 -14.41
CA ALA A 361 -12.29 -16.77 -14.15
C ALA A 361 -12.13 -16.39 -12.67
N TYR A 362 -12.59 -15.21 -12.29
CA TYR A 362 -12.57 -14.74 -10.90
C TYR A 362 -13.93 -14.22 -10.47
N ILE A 363 -14.18 -14.27 -9.16
CA ILE A 363 -15.35 -13.65 -8.55
C ILE A 363 -15.05 -12.16 -8.37
N ASN A 364 -15.87 -11.30 -8.99
CA ASN A 364 -15.70 -9.86 -8.94
C ASN A 364 -16.70 -9.21 -7.96
N PRO A 365 -16.25 -8.68 -6.80
CA PRO A 365 -17.10 -7.93 -5.88
C PRO A 365 -17.51 -6.55 -6.43
N GLY A 366 -16.89 -6.07 -7.51
CA GLY A 366 -17.21 -4.81 -8.19
C GLY A 366 -16.71 -3.54 -7.50
N ALA A 367 -16.18 -3.67 -6.30
CA ALA A 367 -15.56 -2.62 -5.51
C ALA A 367 -14.50 -3.21 -4.57
N LYS A 368 -13.73 -2.35 -3.91
CA LYS A 368 -12.78 -2.76 -2.87
C LYS A 368 -13.47 -3.57 -1.77
N VAL A 369 -12.74 -4.57 -1.27
CA VAL A 369 -13.17 -5.44 -0.18
C VAL A 369 -12.54 -4.93 1.12
N GLY A 370 -13.30 -4.16 1.88
CA GLY A 370 -12.79 -3.50 3.09
C GLY A 370 -11.82 -2.35 2.77
N THR A 371 -11.01 -1.97 3.75
CA THR A 371 -10.16 -0.76 3.68
C THR A 371 -8.66 -1.05 3.59
N ASP A 372 -8.20 -2.27 3.88
CA ASP A 372 -6.78 -2.63 3.79
C ASP A 372 -6.30 -2.62 2.33
N ALA A 373 -5.00 -2.38 2.15
CA ALA A 373 -4.34 -2.43 0.85
C ALA A 373 -4.36 -3.82 0.22
N ILE A 374 -4.53 -4.88 1.05
CA ILE A 374 -4.72 -6.26 0.61
C ILE A 374 -6.12 -6.80 0.91
N SER A 375 -6.57 -7.73 0.09
CA SER A 375 -7.85 -8.43 0.23
C SER A 375 -7.73 -9.91 -0.10
N VAL A 376 -8.81 -10.66 0.18
CA VAL A 376 -9.01 -12.01 -0.35
C VAL A 376 -9.67 -11.93 -1.73
N ALA A 377 -9.31 -12.83 -2.62
CA ALA A 377 -9.95 -13.04 -3.93
C ALA A 377 -10.28 -14.52 -4.14
N MET A 378 -11.16 -14.81 -5.10
CA MET A 378 -11.45 -16.19 -5.52
C MET A 378 -11.32 -16.30 -7.04
N ILE A 379 -10.60 -17.33 -7.49
CA ILE A 379 -10.57 -17.75 -8.89
C ILE A 379 -11.14 -19.16 -9.02
N TYR A 380 -11.68 -19.49 -10.19
CA TYR A 380 -12.29 -20.79 -10.45
C TYR A 380 -12.19 -21.16 -11.93
N LYS A 381 -12.42 -22.44 -12.24
CA LYS A 381 -12.53 -22.95 -13.61
C LYS A 381 -14.00 -23.01 -14.04
N PRO A 382 -14.44 -22.17 -14.99
CA PRO A 382 -15.83 -22.19 -15.45
C PRO A 382 -16.28 -23.52 -16.06
N ALA A 383 -15.33 -24.32 -16.58
CA ALA A 383 -15.62 -25.65 -17.12
C ALA A 383 -15.98 -26.65 -16.01
N SER A 384 -15.40 -26.53 -14.82
CA SER A 384 -15.58 -27.47 -13.70
C SER A 384 -16.76 -27.09 -12.82
N VAL A 385 -16.90 -25.79 -12.51
CA VAL A 385 -17.89 -25.28 -11.56
C VAL A 385 -18.55 -23.99 -12.05
N SER A 386 -19.78 -23.78 -11.59
CA SER A 386 -20.54 -22.55 -11.78
C SER A 386 -20.83 -21.91 -10.42
N PRO A 387 -20.59 -20.61 -10.21
CA PRO A 387 -21.02 -19.95 -8.98
C PRO A 387 -22.55 -19.81 -8.98
N VAL A 388 -23.17 -20.06 -7.84
CA VAL A 388 -24.63 -20.01 -7.64
C VAL A 388 -24.95 -19.21 -6.37
N GLY A 389 -26.09 -18.52 -6.36
CA GLY A 389 -26.40 -17.55 -5.30
C GLY A 389 -25.60 -16.25 -5.42
N GLN A 390 -25.63 -15.45 -4.36
CA GLN A 390 -24.89 -14.18 -4.28
C GLN A 390 -23.49 -14.39 -3.67
N LEU A 391 -22.51 -13.60 -4.13
CA LEU A 391 -21.27 -13.40 -3.38
C LEU A 391 -21.61 -12.73 -2.05
N ALA A 392 -21.28 -13.40 -0.95
CA ALA A 392 -21.48 -12.88 0.37
C ALA A 392 -20.17 -12.35 0.94
N LYS A 393 -20.24 -11.22 1.64
CA LYS A 393 -19.11 -10.58 2.33
C LYS A 393 -19.45 -10.43 3.80
N LEU A 394 -18.55 -10.90 4.65
CA LEU A 394 -18.59 -10.65 6.08
C LEU A 394 -17.64 -9.50 6.43
N ASP A 395 -18.22 -8.43 6.94
CA ASP A 395 -17.54 -7.25 7.46
C ASP A 395 -18.32 -6.67 8.66
N ASN A 396 -17.96 -5.48 9.12
CA ASN A 396 -18.57 -4.87 10.30
C ASN A 396 -20.07 -4.51 10.13
N SER A 397 -20.59 -4.53 8.90
CA SER A 397 -21.99 -4.20 8.62
C SER A 397 -22.95 -5.32 9.02
N TYR A 398 -22.45 -6.56 9.06
CA TYR A 398 -23.21 -7.70 9.58
C TYR A 398 -23.20 -7.72 11.12
N ASP A 399 -22.01 -7.58 11.71
CA ASP A 399 -21.84 -7.48 13.16
C ASP A 399 -20.66 -6.56 13.47
N PRO A 400 -20.86 -5.47 14.24
CA PRO A 400 -19.80 -4.51 14.58
C PRO A 400 -18.63 -5.13 15.36
N SER A 401 -18.78 -6.32 15.93
CA SER A 401 -17.69 -7.06 16.59
C SER A 401 -16.68 -7.63 15.58
N TYR A 402 -17.04 -7.73 14.30
CA TYR A 402 -16.08 -8.02 13.24
C TYR A 402 -15.34 -6.73 12.88
N LEU A 403 -14.17 -6.52 13.47
CA LEU A 403 -13.36 -5.33 13.21
C LEU A 403 -12.68 -5.41 11.84
N ASP A 404 -13.38 -4.96 10.80
CA ASP A 404 -12.90 -4.95 9.42
C ASP A 404 -11.89 -3.84 9.09
N ASN A 405 -11.62 -2.95 10.04
CA ASN A 405 -10.46 -2.05 10.05
C ASN A 405 -9.19 -2.73 10.60
N CYS A 406 -9.29 -3.99 11.04
CA CYS A 406 -8.17 -4.77 11.56
C CYS A 406 -8.04 -6.15 10.87
N SER A 407 -9.14 -6.89 10.76
CA SER A 407 -9.22 -8.13 9.97
C SER A 407 -9.70 -7.82 8.56
N ARG A 408 -9.23 -8.56 7.55
CA ARG A 408 -9.74 -8.40 6.19
C ARG A 408 -11.16 -8.98 6.14
N PRO A 409 -12.11 -8.39 5.38
CA PRO A 409 -13.41 -9.01 5.20
C PRO A 409 -13.30 -10.42 4.63
N THR A 410 -14.17 -11.31 5.09
CA THR A 410 -14.25 -12.70 4.61
C THR A 410 -15.24 -12.78 3.44
N LEU A 411 -14.91 -13.54 2.40
CA LEU A 411 -15.82 -13.77 1.26
C LEU A 411 -16.36 -15.20 1.29
N ALA A 412 -17.63 -15.37 0.94
CA ALA A 412 -18.24 -16.68 0.73
C ALA A 412 -19.00 -16.74 -0.61
N GLN A 413 -18.80 -17.84 -1.35
CA GLN A 413 -19.49 -18.11 -2.61
C GLN A 413 -19.87 -19.59 -2.67
N THR A 414 -21.12 -19.87 -3.01
CA THR A 414 -21.54 -21.25 -3.30
C THR A 414 -21.17 -21.59 -4.74
N PHE A 415 -20.53 -22.73 -4.94
CA PHE A 415 -20.17 -23.28 -6.24
C PHE A 415 -20.94 -24.58 -6.48
N GLN A 416 -21.40 -24.76 -7.71
CA GLN A 416 -22.02 -25.97 -8.21
C GLN A 416 -21.08 -26.68 -9.18
N SER A 417 -20.87 -27.97 -8.96
CA SER A 417 -20.22 -28.86 -9.92
C SER A 417 -21.04 -28.95 -11.20
N ASN A 418 -20.41 -28.65 -12.33
CA ASN A 418 -21.05 -28.78 -13.64
C ASN A 418 -21.27 -30.26 -14.03
N ALA A 419 -20.53 -31.18 -13.41
CA ALA A 419 -20.60 -32.60 -13.74
C ALA A 419 -21.84 -33.29 -13.18
N ASN A 420 -22.30 -32.91 -11.98
CA ASN A 420 -23.36 -33.63 -11.28
C ASN A 420 -24.32 -32.74 -10.45
N GLY A 421 -24.18 -31.41 -10.54
CA GLY A 421 -25.02 -30.47 -9.79
C GLY A 421 -24.76 -30.42 -8.28
N GLY A 422 -23.84 -31.24 -7.74
CA GLY A 422 -23.42 -31.18 -6.34
C GLY A 422 -22.82 -29.81 -6.02
N ARG A 423 -23.03 -29.33 -4.79
CA ARG A 423 -22.70 -27.95 -4.40
C ARG A 423 -21.89 -27.91 -3.11
N PHE A 424 -21.16 -26.82 -2.92
CA PHE A 424 -20.50 -26.48 -1.66
C PHE A 424 -20.32 -24.96 -1.56
N THR A 425 -20.24 -24.42 -0.35
CA THR A 425 -19.89 -23.02 -0.11
C THR A 425 -18.42 -22.91 0.26
N ALA A 426 -17.66 -22.21 -0.58
CA ALA A 426 -16.27 -21.86 -0.33
C ALA A 426 -16.20 -20.53 0.44
N VAL A 427 -15.51 -20.52 1.57
CA VAL A 427 -15.35 -19.35 2.46
C VAL A 427 -13.87 -19.03 2.57
N MET A 428 -13.45 -17.87 2.07
CA MET A 428 -12.05 -17.43 2.04
C MET A 428 -11.82 -16.29 3.02
N LEU A 429 -10.86 -16.47 3.92
CA LEU A 429 -10.58 -15.52 5.00
C LEU A 429 -9.08 -15.24 5.16
N HIS A 430 -8.78 -14.04 5.64
CA HIS A 430 -7.44 -13.63 6.05
C HIS A 430 -7.59 -12.82 7.35
N LEU A 431 -7.45 -13.50 8.49
CA LEU A 431 -7.62 -12.86 9.79
C LEU A 431 -6.41 -11.99 10.13
N LYS A 432 -6.58 -11.12 11.13
CA LYS A 432 -5.54 -10.18 11.55
C LYS A 432 -4.24 -10.89 11.95
N SER A 433 -3.11 -10.37 11.44
CA SER A 433 -1.75 -10.84 11.72
C SER A 433 -1.37 -10.76 13.20
N LYS A 434 -0.51 -11.69 13.65
CA LYS A 434 -0.02 -11.79 15.04
C LYS A 434 0.98 -10.68 15.45
N GLY A 435 1.52 -9.94 14.47
CA GLY A 435 2.59 -8.96 14.68
C GLY A 435 2.17 -7.58 15.20
N SER A 436 0.87 -7.28 15.28
CA SER A 436 0.40 -6.01 15.84
C SER A 436 -1.03 -6.07 16.37
N ALA A 437 -1.29 -5.35 17.45
CA ALA A 437 -2.58 -5.28 18.15
C ALA A 437 -3.63 -4.44 17.40
N CYS A 438 -4.90 -4.70 17.66
CA CYS A 438 -6.02 -3.85 17.25
C CYS A 438 -6.36 -2.89 18.40
N GLY A 439 -5.97 -1.61 18.27
CA GLY A 439 -5.99 -0.63 19.38
C GLY A 439 -7.31 -0.47 20.16
N ALA A 440 -8.46 -0.85 19.57
CA ALA A 440 -9.77 -0.78 20.22
C ALA A 440 -10.07 -1.92 21.23
N LEU A 441 -9.34 -3.05 21.18
CA LEU A 441 -9.67 -4.27 21.96
C LEU A 441 -8.77 -4.52 23.18
N GLY A 442 -7.69 -3.75 23.32
CA GLY A 442 -6.67 -4.01 24.35
C GLY A 442 -6.07 -5.42 24.19
N ASP A 443 -5.78 -5.81 22.96
CA ASP A 443 -5.34 -7.16 22.55
C ASP A 443 -3.84 -7.21 22.24
N ALA A 444 -3.06 -6.53 23.08
CA ALA A 444 -1.61 -6.69 23.12
C ALA A 444 -1.23 -8.15 23.42
N ASP A 445 -0.03 -8.52 23.00
CA ASP A 445 0.50 -9.86 23.25
C ASP A 445 0.55 -10.16 24.75
N GLN A 446 -0.04 -11.30 25.15
CA GLN A 446 -0.08 -11.77 26.53
C GLN A 446 1.14 -12.64 26.88
N ASN A 447 2.00 -12.92 25.89
CA ASN A 447 3.11 -13.86 25.97
C ASN A 447 2.66 -15.29 26.26
N ASP A 448 1.43 -15.64 25.91
CA ASP A 448 0.85 -16.98 26.03
C ASP A 448 1.08 -17.85 24.77
N GLY A 449 1.76 -17.29 23.77
CA GLY A 449 2.06 -17.89 22.47
C GLY A 449 1.10 -17.48 21.35
N GLN A 450 -0.03 -16.83 21.66
CA GLN A 450 -0.98 -16.40 20.64
C GLN A 450 -0.53 -15.14 19.88
N GLY A 451 0.37 -14.34 20.44
CA GLY A 451 0.79 -13.07 19.85
C GLY A 451 -0.29 -11.99 19.97
N ALA A 452 -0.04 -10.83 19.35
CA ALA A 452 -0.98 -9.72 19.37
C ALA A 452 -2.27 -10.04 18.56
N ALA A 453 -3.29 -9.21 18.74
CA ALA A 453 -4.58 -9.31 18.06
C ALA A 453 -5.34 -10.64 18.26
N TYR A 454 -5.05 -11.39 19.33
CA TYR A 454 -5.72 -12.66 19.60
C TYR A 454 -7.25 -12.48 19.78
N ARG A 455 -7.68 -11.41 20.47
CA ARG A 455 -9.12 -11.10 20.65
C ARG A 455 -9.81 -10.76 19.34
N ALA A 456 -9.16 -10.00 18.45
CA ALA A 456 -9.72 -9.68 17.15
C ALA A 456 -9.95 -10.96 16.32
N ARG A 457 -9.02 -11.91 16.38
CA ARG A 457 -9.16 -13.23 15.73
C ARG A 457 -10.27 -14.07 16.36
N GLU A 458 -10.40 -14.07 17.68
CA GLU A 458 -11.50 -14.75 18.40
C GLU A 458 -12.88 -14.16 18.03
N GLN A 459 -13.00 -12.84 18.00
CA GLN A 459 -14.22 -12.16 17.59
C GLN A 459 -14.57 -12.45 16.13
N ALA A 460 -13.59 -12.37 15.23
CA ALA A 460 -13.80 -12.71 13.82
C ALA A 460 -14.28 -14.16 13.64
N ALA A 461 -13.67 -15.12 14.31
CA ALA A 461 -14.09 -16.53 14.29
C ALA A 461 -15.52 -16.72 14.85
N THR A 462 -15.86 -16.03 15.93
CA THR A 462 -17.20 -16.10 16.56
C THR A 462 -18.28 -15.54 15.65
N VAL A 463 -18.02 -14.36 15.04
CA VAL A 463 -18.96 -13.74 14.10
C VAL A 463 -19.08 -14.60 12.84
N LEU A 464 -17.97 -15.15 12.34
CA LEU A 464 -17.97 -16.02 11.16
C LEU A 464 -18.88 -17.23 11.33
N GLY A 465 -18.81 -17.92 12.48
CA GLY A 465 -19.71 -19.05 12.78
C GLY A 465 -21.18 -18.66 12.75
N ARG A 466 -21.55 -17.51 13.36
CA ARG A 466 -22.93 -16.98 13.34
C ARG A 466 -23.38 -16.56 11.95
N TRP A 467 -22.52 -15.89 11.20
CA TRP A 467 -22.81 -15.43 9.84
C TRP A 467 -23.11 -16.59 8.91
N LEU A 468 -22.29 -17.65 8.94
CA LEU A 468 -22.52 -18.83 8.10
C LEU A 468 -23.83 -19.53 8.45
N ALA A 469 -24.29 -19.52 9.71
CA ALA A 469 -25.58 -20.08 10.09
C ALA A 469 -26.79 -19.39 9.40
N THR A 470 -26.60 -18.23 8.78
CA THR A 470 -27.65 -17.48 8.06
C THR A 470 -27.80 -17.84 6.57
N ASN A 471 -26.99 -18.75 6.04
CA ASN A 471 -26.88 -19.02 4.58
C ASN A 471 -26.60 -17.75 3.77
N PRO A 472 -25.46 -17.08 3.99
CA PRO A 472 -25.26 -15.71 3.53
C PRO A 472 -25.20 -15.58 1.99
N THR A 473 -24.98 -16.68 1.26
CA THR A 473 -25.00 -16.73 -0.22
C THR A 473 -26.42 -16.85 -0.80
N GLY A 474 -27.45 -16.98 0.06
CA GLY A 474 -28.83 -17.21 -0.37
C GLY A 474 -29.11 -18.63 -0.89
N ILE A 475 -28.11 -19.52 -0.89
CA ILE A 475 -28.28 -20.94 -1.19
C ILE A 475 -28.27 -21.73 0.11
N GLN A 476 -29.29 -22.55 0.32
CA GLN A 476 -29.29 -23.53 1.40
C GLN A 476 -28.29 -24.63 1.05
N GLU A 477 -27.09 -24.54 1.62
CA GLU A 477 -26.02 -25.51 1.44
C GLU A 477 -25.30 -25.75 2.77
N ASP A 478 -25.28 -27.02 3.18
CA ASP A 478 -24.66 -27.50 4.42
C ASP A 478 -23.18 -27.87 4.19
N ASP A 479 -22.82 -28.20 2.95
CA ASP A 479 -21.46 -28.49 2.53
C ASP A 479 -20.63 -27.20 2.46
N ARG A 480 -19.76 -26.98 3.45
CA ARG A 480 -19.01 -25.73 3.61
C ARG A 480 -17.56 -26.00 3.89
N ILE A 481 -16.68 -25.26 3.22
CA ILE A 481 -15.24 -25.26 3.48
C ILE A 481 -14.77 -23.83 3.74
N LEU A 482 -14.06 -23.65 4.85
CA LEU A 482 -13.43 -22.41 5.25
C LEU A 482 -11.94 -22.59 5.06
N MET A 483 -11.32 -21.75 4.23
CA MET A 483 -9.90 -21.85 3.92
C MET A 483 -9.24 -20.48 3.93
N GLY A 484 -7.97 -20.43 4.32
CA GLY A 484 -7.20 -19.20 4.30
C GLY A 484 -6.19 -19.12 5.43
N ASP A 485 -5.66 -17.92 5.62
CA ASP A 485 -4.72 -17.59 6.68
C ASP A 485 -5.51 -17.12 7.91
N TYR A 486 -5.56 -17.99 8.90
CA TYR A 486 -6.22 -17.71 10.18
C TYR A 486 -5.35 -16.86 11.10
N ASN A 487 -4.07 -16.70 10.76
CA ASN A 487 -3.04 -16.15 11.62
C ASN A 487 -3.09 -16.79 13.03
N ALA A 488 -3.45 -18.06 13.10
CA ALA A 488 -3.65 -18.79 14.35
C ALA A 488 -3.17 -20.24 14.18
N TYR A 489 -2.37 -20.70 15.15
CA TYR A 489 -1.90 -22.08 15.19
C TYR A 489 -2.99 -23.03 15.71
N GLU A 490 -2.79 -24.34 15.52
CA GLU A 490 -3.83 -25.37 15.75
C GLU A 490 -4.53 -25.30 17.11
N MET A 491 -3.78 -25.02 18.19
CA MET A 491 -4.32 -25.02 19.55
C MET A 491 -4.84 -23.64 19.99
N GLU A 492 -4.87 -22.65 19.11
CA GLU A 492 -5.35 -21.30 19.44
C GLU A 492 -6.88 -21.20 19.39
N THR A 493 -7.42 -20.27 20.18
CA THR A 493 -8.87 -20.13 20.40
C THR A 493 -9.70 -19.99 19.11
N PRO A 494 -9.28 -19.26 18.05
CA PRO A 494 -10.08 -19.12 16.83
C PRO A 494 -10.46 -20.46 16.17
N LEU A 495 -9.54 -21.43 16.17
CA LEU A 495 -9.75 -22.76 15.59
C LEU A 495 -10.76 -23.55 16.43
N SER A 496 -10.64 -23.46 17.76
CA SER A 496 -11.59 -24.08 18.70
C SER A 496 -13.00 -23.49 18.60
N ILE A 497 -13.13 -22.18 18.42
CA ILE A 497 -14.42 -21.50 18.21
C ILE A 497 -15.13 -22.04 16.96
N LEU A 498 -14.40 -22.17 15.84
CA LEU A 498 -14.98 -22.65 14.59
C LEU A 498 -15.29 -24.15 14.62
N ALA A 499 -14.46 -24.95 15.30
CA ALA A 499 -14.76 -26.36 15.56
C ALA A 499 -16.07 -26.52 16.35
N ASN A 500 -16.28 -25.72 17.40
CA ASN A 500 -17.53 -25.69 18.17
C ASN A 500 -18.73 -25.20 17.34
N ALA A 501 -18.49 -24.36 16.33
CA ALA A 501 -19.50 -23.95 15.36
C ALA A 501 -19.77 -25.00 14.26
N GLY A 502 -19.12 -26.18 14.32
CA GLY A 502 -19.34 -27.30 13.41
C GLY A 502 -18.34 -27.42 12.26
N TYR A 503 -17.25 -26.63 12.26
CA TYR A 503 -16.23 -26.63 11.22
C TYR A 503 -14.91 -27.20 11.73
N GLY A 504 -14.69 -28.50 11.52
CA GLY A 504 -13.47 -29.18 12.00
C GLY A 504 -12.30 -29.03 11.04
N ASN A 505 -11.08 -28.91 11.57
CA ASN A 505 -9.87 -28.87 10.75
C ASN A 505 -9.68 -30.20 10.00
N LEU A 506 -9.25 -30.12 8.73
CA LEU A 506 -8.93 -31.27 7.88
C LEU A 506 -7.48 -31.73 8.05
N PHE A 507 -6.62 -30.89 8.63
CA PHE A 507 -5.20 -31.19 8.85
C PHE A 507 -4.93 -31.62 10.29
N ALA A 508 -3.91 -32.45 10.47
CA ALA A 508 -3.41 -32.84 11.78
C ALA A 508 -2.50 -31.76 12.37
N SER A 509 -2.30 -31.78 13.69
CA SER A 509 -1.40 -30.85 14.40
C SER A 509 0.07 -30.94 13.98
N SER A 510 0.48 -32.01 13.29
CA SER A 510 1.82 -32.13 12.69
C SER A 510 1.99 -31.37 11.38
N ALA A 511 0.91 -30.87 10.77
CA ALA A 511 0.98 -30.11 9.53
C ALA A 511 1.52 -28.69 9.78
N TYR A 512 2.20 -28.13 8.78
CA TYR A 512 2.73 -26.77 8.80
C TYR A 512 2.55 -26.10 7.44
N SER A 513 2.50 -24.78 7.43
CA SER A 513 2.52 -23.96 6.22
C SER A 513 3.38 -22.70 6.36
N TYR A 514 3.97 -22.49 7.55
CA TYR A 514 4.69 -21.28 7.88
C TYR A 514 5.83 -21.59 8.86
N GLN A 515 6.90 -20.81 8.73
CA GLN A 515 8.09 -20.87 9.58
C GLN A 515 8.38 -19.48 10.13
N PHE A 516 8.60 -19.40 11.45
CA PHE A 516 8.96 -18.15 12.13
C PHE A 516 9.97 -18.43 13.23
N ASP A 517 11.10 -17.71 13.23
CA ASP A 517 12.17 -17.83 14.23
C ASP A 517 12.58 -19.28 14.57
N GLY A 518 12.83 -20.06 13.51
CA GLY A 518 13.20 -21.47 13.59
C GLY A 518 12.09 -22.43 14.04
N GLN A 519 10.87 -21.94 14.27
CA GLN A 519 9.73 -22.72 14.71
C GLN A 519 8.68 -22.87 13.61
N TRP A 520 7.96 -24.00 13.62
CA TRP A 520 7.13 -24.47 12.52
C TRP A 520 5.69 -24.67 12.96
N GLY A 521 4.74 -24.21 12.16
CA GLY A 521 3.33 -24.45 12.42
C GLY A 521 2.45 -24.11 11.24
N SER A 522 1.15 -24.23 11.45
CA SER A 522 0.13 -23.98 10.44
C SER A 522 -0.59 -22.68 10.75
N LEU A 523 -0.50 -21.69 9.86
CA LEU A 523 -1.38 -20.52 9.86
C LEU A 523 -2.50 -20.66 8.81
N ASP A 524 -2.21 -21.42 7.74
CA ASP A 524 -3.13 -21.70 6.64
C ASP A 524 -3.86 -23.00 6.91
N HIS A 525 -5.18 -22.94 7.06
CA HIS A 525 -5.99 -24.10 7.40
C HIS A 525 -7.14 -24.32 6.41
N ALA A 526 -7.69 -25.54 6.43
CA ALA A 526 -8.94 -25.86 5.78
C ALA A 526 -9.87 -26.53 6.81
N LEU A 527 -10.95 -25.85 7.16
CA LEU A 527 -11.97 -26.32 8.09
C LEU A 527 -13.21 -26.67 7.28
N ALA A 528 -13.86 -27.79 7.57
CA ALA A 528 -15.03 -28.25 6.83
C ALA A 528 -16.20 -28.59 7.76
N SER A 529 -17.42 -28.35 7.27
CA SER A 529 -18.62 -28.90 7.89
C SER A 529 -18.56 -30.43 7.89
N ALA A 530 -19.29 -31.08 8.80
CA ALA A 530 -19.32 -32.53 8.88
C ALA A 530 -19.80 -33.20 7.58
N SER A 531 -20.78 -32.58 6.90
CA SER A 531 -21.32 -33.09 5.62
C SER A 531 -20.30 -33.02 4.49
N LEU A 532 -19.54 -31.92 4.38
CA LEU A 532 -18.50 -31.81 3.37
C LEU A 532 -17.28 -32.68 3.71
N LYS A 533 -16.91 -32.80 4.99
CA LYS A 533 -15.80 -33.66 5.43
C LYS A 533 -15.99 -35.11 4.99
N ALA A 534 -17.22 -35.61 4.96
CA ALA A 534 -17.54 -36.96 4.46
C ALA A 534 -17.31 -37.13 2.94
N GLN A 535 -17.12 -36.03 2.22
CA GLN A 535 -16.95 -35.97 0.77
C GLN A 535 -15.52 -35.57 0.36
N VAL A 536 -14.62 -35.37 1.33
CA VAL A 536 -13.19 -35.12 1.11
C VAL A 536 -12.50 -36.41 0.70
N THR A 537 -11.75 -36.38 -0.40
CA THR A 537 -10.98 -37.52 -0.90
C THR A 537 -9.51 -37.51 -0.50
N GLY A 538 -9.02 -36.35 -0.08
CA GLY A 538 -7.64 -36.13 0.31
C GLY A 538 -7.35 -34.65 0.48
N GLN A 539 -6.22 -34.34 1.12
CA GLN A 539 -5.79 -32.99 1.44
C GLN A 539 -4.27 -32.93 1.51
N THR A 540 -3.70 -31.80 1.12
CA THR A 540 -2.26 -31.58 1.15
C THR A 540 -1.92 -30.11 1.37
N LYS A 541 -0.72 -29.88 1.87
CA LYS A 541 -0.04 -28.59 1.84
C LYS A 541 1.17 -28.74 0.96
N TRP A 542 1.26 -27.95 -0.10
CA TRP A 542 2.38 -28.09 -1.01
C TRP A 542 3.55 -27.25 -0.52
N HIS A 543 4.59 -27.92 -0.01
CA HIS A 543 5.73 -27.29 0.63
C HIS A 543 6.69 -26.58 -0.33
N ILE A 544 6.20 -25.58 -1.06
CA ILE A 544 6.98 -24.82 -2.03
C ILE A 544 7.58 -23.55 -1.42
N ASN A 545 7.17 -23.13 -0.23
CA ASN A 545 7.46 -21.79 0.31
C ASN A 545 8.10 -21.82 1.69
N ALA A 546 7.44 -22.41 2.70
CA ALA A 546 7.88 -22.32 4.10
C ALA A 546 9.26 -22.96 4.34
N ASP A 547 9.59 -23.97 3.54
CA ASP A 547 10.87 -24.68 3.61
C ASP A 547 12.02 -23.94 2.92
N GLU A 548 11.74 -22.98 2.04
CA GLU A 548 12.76 -22.34 1.21
C GLU A 548 13.38 -21.12 1.91
N PRO A 549 14.71 -20.91 1.78
CA PRO A 549 15.35 -19.69 2.25
C PRO A 549 14.73 -18.44 1.63
N THR A 550 14.59 -17.39 2.43
CA THR A 550 13.97 -16.12 2.01
C THR A 550 14.67 -15.52 0.79
N VAL A 551 15.99 -15.62 0.72
CA VAL A 551 16.81 -15.04 -0.36
C VAL A 551 16.53 -15.60 -1.76
N LEU A 552 15.85 -16.75 -1.88
CA LEU A 552 15.45 -17.37 -3.16
C LEU A 552 14.11 -16.82 -3.70
N ASP A 553 13.56 -15.79 -3.05
CA ASP A 553 12.37 -15.08 -3.49
C ASP A 553 12.55 -14.33 -4.82
N TYR A 554 11.51 -13.59 -5.20
CA TYR A 554 11.51 -12.83 -6.45
C TYR A 554 12.29 -11.51 -6.37
N ASN A 555 12.64 -11.05 -5.17
CA ASN A 555 13.27 -9.76 -4.90
C ASN A 555 14.70 -9.69 -5.46
N THR A 556 15.18 -8.47 -5.69
CA THR A 556 16.50 -8.17 -6.24
C THR A 556 17.36 -7.33 -5.31
N GLU A 557 16.79 -6.80 -4.23
CA GLU A 557 17.53 -6.04 -3.22
C GLU A 557 18.62 -6.87 -2.57
N PHE A 558 19.72 -6.20 -2.21
CA PHE A 558 20.86 -6.78 -1.49
C PHE A 558 21.51 -7.99 -2.18
N LYS A 559 21.35 -8.11 -3.51
CA LYS A 559 21.92 -9.17 -4.33
C LYS A 559 22.91 -8.61 -5.35
N THR A 560 24.03 -9.31 -5.57
CA THR A 560 24.95 -9.03 -6.68
C THR A 560 24.32 -9.41 -8.03
N ALA A 561 24.92 -9.01 -9.15
CA ALA A 561 24.47 -9.44 -10.48
C ALA A 561 24.47 -10.98 -10.65
N ASN A 562 25.45 -11.67 -10.04
CA ASN A 562 25.51 -13.13 -10.05
C ASN A 562 24.38 -13.76 -9.24
N GLN A 563 24.10 -13.23 -8.04
CA GLN A 563 23.00 -13.69 -7.18
C GLN A 563 21.62 -13.43 -7.81
N ILE A 564 21.42 -12.27 -8.44
CA ILE A 564 20.17 -11.95 -9.15
C ILE A 564 19.84 -13.01 -10.22
N GLY A 565 20.85 -13.56 -10.88
CA GLY A 565 20.68 -14.64 -11.86
C GLY A 565 20.56 -16.03 -11.23
N SER A 566 21.42 -16.36 -10.28
CA SER A 566 21.52 -17.72 -9.71
C SER A 566 20.45 -18.04 -8.67
N TYR A 567 19.92 -17.06 -7.93
CA TYR A 567 18.92 -17.28 -6.86
C TYR A 567 17.49 -17.31 -7.36
N TYR A 568 17.24 -16.94 -8.61
CA TYR A 568 15.90 -16.98 -9.21
C TYR A 568 15.74 -18.14 -10.18
N ALA A 569 14.63 -18.87 -10.07
CA ALA A 569 14.12 -19.75 -11.10
C ALA A 569 12.61 -19.53 -11.31
N PRO A 570 12.12 -19.66 -12.57
CA PRO A 570 10.70 -19.53 -12.91
C PRO A 570 9.90 -20.78 -12.52
N THR A 571 10.04 -21.21 -11.27
CA THR A 571 9.42 -22.38 -10.64
C THR A 571 8.52 -21.92 -9.49
N PRO A 572 7.58 -22.74 -8.99
CA PRO A 572 6.68 -22.33 -7.90
C PRO A 572 7.39 -22.04 -6.57
N PHE A 573 8.61 -22.56 -6.37
CA PHE A 573 9.34 -22.46 -5.10
C PHE A 573 9.68 -21.03 -4.70
N ARG A 574 9.49 -20.72 -3.41
CA ARG A 574 9.71 -19.41 -2.77
C ARG A 574 9.00 -18.26 -3.50
N GLY A 575 7.76 -18.51 -3.95
CA GLY A 575 6.87 -17.47 -4.46
C GLY A 575 6.13 -16.71 -3.37
N SER A 576 6.05 -17.31 -2.18
CA SER A 576 5.44 -16.78 -0.97
C SER A 576 6.24 -17.25 0.25
N ASP A 577 5.88 -16.78 1.44
CA ASP A 577 6.32 -17.28 2.74
C ASP A 577 5.35 -18.31 3.34
N HIS A 578 4.19 -18.51 2.72
CA HIS A 578 3.17 -19.49 3.12
C HIS A 578 3.02 -20.63 2.10
N ASP A 579 2.90 -21.87 2.56
CA ASP A 579 2.57 -23.00 1.69
C ASP A 579 1.07 -23.03 1.34
N PRO A 580 0.71 -23.23 0.04
CA PRO A 580 -0.68 -23.34 -0.36
C PRO A 580 -1.32 -24.65 0.14
N VAL A 581 -2.62 -24.58 0.38
CA VAL A 581 -3.48 -25.66 0.87
C VAL A 581 -4.39 -26.15 -0.26
N LEU A 582 -4.55 -27.47 -0.41
CA LEU A 582 -5.42 -28.08 -1.43
C LEU A 582 -6.22 -29.25 -0.84
N VAL A 583 -7.49 -29.35 -1.22
CA VAL A 583 -8.43 -30.39 -0.78
C VAL A 583 -9.16 -30.95 -2.01
N GLY A 584 -9.22 -32.27 -2.12
CA GLY A 584 -9.97 -32.99 -3.15
C GLY A 584 -11.38 -33.32 -2.67
N LEU A 585 -12.37 -33.15 -3.55
CA LEU A 585 -13.79 -33.34 -3.25
C LEU A 585 -14.48 -34.27 -4.25
N ASN A 586 -15.40 -35.08 -3.73
CA ASN A 586 -16.40 -35.81 -4.50
C ASN A 586 -17.80 -35.44 -4.00
N LEU A 587 -18.36 -34.39 -4.59
CA LEU A 587 -19.64 -33.86 -4.16
C LEU A 587 -20.78 -34.83 -4.50
N THR A 588 -21.67 -35.00 -3.54
CA THR A 588 -22.94 -35.72 -3.67
C THR A 588 -23.76 -35.01 -4.72
N ALA A 589 -24.29 -35.77 -5.68
CA ALA A 589 -25.09 -35.21 -6.75
C ALA A 589 -26.33 -34.51 -6.18
N GLN A 590 -26.61 -33.31 -6.67
CA GLN A 590 -27.82 -32.56 -6.35
C GLN A 590 -28.48 -32.09 -7.65
N ALA A 591 -29.78 -31.79 -7.63
CA ALA A 591 -30.44 -31.23 -8.81
C ALA A 591 -29.78 -29.88 -9.18
N PRO A 592 -29.30 -29.69 -10.43
CA PRO A 592 -28.67 -28.44 -10.84
C PRO A 592 -29.61 -27.25 -10.67
N ILE A 593 -29.10 -26.17 -10.11
CA ILE A 593 -29.79 -24.87 -10.07
C ILE A 593 -29.13 -23.92 -11.05
N ALA A 594 -29.91 -22.98 -11.58
CA ALA A 594 -29.39 -21.94 -12.46
C ALA A 594 -28.49 -20.99 -11.68
N SER A 595 -27.34 -20.64 -12.25
CA SER A 595 -26.53 -19.54 -11.76
C SER A 595 -27.33 -18.24 -11.87
N ALA A 596 -27.52 -17.56 -10.75
CA ALA A 596 -28.01 -16.20 -10.78
C ALA A 596 -26.92 -15.31 -11.39
N THR A 597 -27.12 -14.91 -12.64
CA THR A 597 -26.32 -13.86 -13.28
C THR A 597 -26.70 -12.52 -12.66
N SER A 598 -25.73 -11.67 -12.34
CA SER A 598 -26.01 -10.32 -11.85
C SER A 598 -25.10 -9.27 -12.49
N THR A 599 -25.54 -8.03 -12.45
CA THR A 599 -24.76 -6.86 -12.87
C THR A 599 -24.91 -5.78 -11.81
N ALA A 600 -23.83 -5.04 -11.54
CA ALA A 600 -23.78 -3.88 -10.67
C ALA A 600 -23.10 -2.72 -11.39
N LEU A 601 -23.56 -1.50 -11.11
CA LEU A 601 -22.98 -0.27 -11.67
C LEU A 601 -22.49 0.64 -10.54
N SER A 602 -21.32 1.25 -10.74
CA SER A 602 -20.79 2.32 -9.89
C SER A 602 -20.30 3.48 -10.76
N ALA A 603 -20.37 4.71 -10.24
CA ALA A 603 -19.98 5.94 -10.96
C ALA A 603 -18.99 6.76 -10.13
N SER A 604 -18.00 7.33 -10.81
CA SER A 604 -17.03 8.26 -10.22
C SER A 604 -16.79 9.46 -11.14
N PRO A 605 -17.18 10.68 -10.72
CA PRO A 605 -17.99 11.00 -9.54
C PRO A 605 -19.47 10.57 -9.71
N ALA A 606 -20.16 10.23 -8.62
CA ALA A 606 -21.59 9.86 -8.63
C ALA A 606 -22.56 11.07 -8.74
N SER A 607 -22.03 12.28 -8.64
CA SER A 607 -22.75 13.54 -8.84
C SER A 607 -21.97 14.45 -9.78
N LEU A 608 -22.67 15.08 -10.72
CA LEU A 608 -22.10 16.04 -11.65
C LEU A 608 -22.70 17.42 -11.41
N SER A 609 -21.90 18.46 -11.63
CA SER A 609 -22.36 19.85 -11.64
C SER A 609 -22.22 20.39 -13.06
N VAL A 610 -23.30 20.93 -13.61
CA VAL A 610 -23.33 21.57 -14.94
C VAL A 610 -24.04 22.91 -14.84
N THR A 611 -23.61 23.86 -15.67
CA THR A 611 -24.29 25.15 -15.81
C THR A 611 -25.22 25.10 -17.02
N SER A 612 -26.42 25.67 -16.91
CA SER A 612 -27.36 25.82 -18.03
C SER A 612 -26.70 26.63 -19.17
N GLY A 613 -26.51 26.03 -20.34
CA GLY A 613 -25.76 26.58 -21.47
C GLY A 613 -24.23 26.47 -21.38
N GLY A 614 -23.71 25.79 -20.35
CA GLY A 614 -22.28 25.64 -20.07
C GLY A 614 -21.64 24.36 -20.66
N PRO A 615 -20.35 24.10 -20.35
CA PRO A 615 -19.62 22.94 -20.84
C PRO A 615 -20.17 21.62 -20.26
N ALA A 616 -19.86 20.52 -20.96
CA ALA A 616 -20.25 19.18 -20.52
C ALA A 616 -19.49 18.74 -19.26
N ALA A 617 -20.15 17.99 -18.39
CA ALA A 617 -19.52 17.23 -17.30
C ALA A 617 -19.57 15.74 -17.61
N SER A 618 -18.62 14.96 -17.08
CA SER A 618 -18.55 13.53 -17.33
C SER A 618 -18.34 12.73 -16.05
N SER A 619 -18.91 11.53 -16.02
CA SER A 619 -18.69 10.52 -14.99
C SER A 619 -18.21 9.22 -15.63
N THR A 620 -17.24 8.56 -15.01
CA THR A 620 -16.84 7.21 -15.42
C THR A 620 -17.68 6.19 -14.68
N VAL A 621 -18.36 5.32 -15.43
CA VAL A 621 -19.21 4.25 -14.92
C VAL A 621 -18.51 2.91 -15.11
N THR A 622 -18.48 2.08 -14.06
CA THR A 622 -17.95 0.72 -14.07
C THR A 622 -19.09 -0.28 -14.03
N ALA A 623 -19.15 -1.21 -14.98
CA ALA A 623 -20.13 -2.29 -15.03
C ALA A 623 -19.52 -3.60 -14.57
N SER A 624 -19.86 -4.05 -13.36
CA SER A 624 -19.37 -5.30 -12.79
C SER A 624 -20.40 -6.40 -13.02
N THR A 625 -19.97 -7.56 -13.50
CA THR A 625 -20.86 -8.69 -13.76
C THR A 625 -20.46 -9.90 -12.95
N GLN A 626 -21.42 -10.62 -12.38
CA GLN A 626 -21.20 -11.93 -11.77
C GLN A 626 -21.91 -13.01 -12.57
N ASN A 627 -21.18 -14.11 -12.80
CA ASN A 627 -21.67 -15.32 -13.48
C ASN A 627 -22.18 -15.11 -14.91
N TYR A 628 -21.90 -13.95 -15.51
CA TYR A 628 -22.34 -13.59 -16.85
C TYR A 628 -21.24 -13.94 -17.87
N SER A 629 -21.58 -14.81 -18.81
CA SER A 629 -20.71 -15.26 -19.92
C SER A 629 -21.18 -14.78 -21.29
N GLY A 630 -22.20 -13.90 -21.33
CA GLY A 630 -22.72 -13.33 -22.58
C GLY A 630 -21.78 -12.27 -23.19
N GLY A 631 -22.21 -11.69 -24.30
CA GLY A 631 -21.48 -10.65 -25.03
C GLY A 631 -21.44 -9.31 -24.28
N ASN A 632 -21.09 -8.22 -24.98
CA ASN A 632 -21.10 -6.89 -24.38
C ASN A 632 -22.48 -6.56 -23.77
N LEU A 633 -22.47 -5.92 -22.60
CA LEU A 633 -23.69 -5.37 -22.01
C LEU A 633 -24.18 -4.21 -22.87
N THR A 634 -25.47 -4.19 -23.17
CA THR A 634 -26.12 -3.00 -23.71
C THR A 634 -26.14 -1.91 -22.65
N VAL A 635 -25.90 -0.66 -23.06
CA VAL A 635 -25.94 0.51 -22.18
C VAL A 635 -27.06 1.42 -22.67
N SER A 636 -27.92 1.84 -21.77
CA SER A 636 -28.98 2.81 -22.04
C SER A 636 -29.04 3.88 -20.96
N THR A 637 -29.49 5.08 -21.33
CA THR A 637 -29.66 6.20 -20.40
C THR A 637 -31.11 6.67 -20.38
N GLY A 638 -31.68 6.76 -19.19
CA GLY A 638 -32.93 7.46 -18.93
C GLY A 638 -32.63 8.93 -18.64
N ASN A 639 -33.07 9.81 -19.54
CA ASN A 639 -32.78 11.24 -19.44
C ASN A 639 -33.91 11.94 -18.68
N ALA A 640 -33.58 12.73 -17.67
CA ALA A 640 -34.51 13.72 -17.13
C ALA A 640 -34.75 14.85 -18.14
N ALA A 641 -35.99 15.33 -18.24
CA ALA A 641 -36.37 16.36 -19.21
C ALA A 641 -35.46 17.60 -19.10
N GLY A 642 -34.86 18.02 -20.22
CA GLY A 642 -34.01 19.21 -20.27
C GLY A 642 -32.49 18.96 -20.18
N LEU A 643 -32.02 17.71 -20.11
CA LEU A 643 -30.60 17.37 -20.25
C LEU A 643 -30.29 16.65 -21.57
N THR A 644 -29.07 16.82 -22.07
CA THR A 644 -28.51 15.96 -23.13
C THR A 644 -27.48 15.04 -22.50
N VAL A 645 -27.70 13.73 -22.60
CA VAL A 645 -26.84 12.70 -22.01
C VAL A 645 -26.30 11.81 -23.12
N THR A 646 -25.01 11.51 -23.10
CA THR A 646 -24.35 10.62 -24.06
C THR A 646 -23.58 9.54 -23.31
N ALA A 647 -23.72 8.29 -23.76
CA ALA A 647 -22.97 7.12 -23.31
C ALA A 647 -22.75 6.19 -24.53
N PRO A 648 -21.75 5.28 -24.52
CA PRO A 648 -21.64 4.30 -25.59
C PRO A 648 -22.85 3.35 -25.58
N ALA A 649 -23.13 2.72 -26.72
CA ALA A 649 -24.26 1.79 -26.85
C ALA A 649 -24.03 0.45 -26.12
N THR A 650 -22.76 0.08 -25.90
CA THR A 650 -22.40 -1.16 -25.20
C THR A 650 -21.14 -0.97 -24.35
N THR A 651 -20.95 -1.83 -23.36
CA THR A 651 -19.71 -1.96 -22.59
C THR A 651 -19.35 -3.43 -22.42
N ALA A 652 -18.06 -3.74 -22.35
CA ALA A 652 -17.63 -5.11 -22.04
C ALA A 652 -18.07 -5.49 -20.61
N PRO A 653 -18.34 -6.78 -20.33
CA PRO A 653 -18.49 -7.28 -18.95
C PRO A 653 -17.26 -6.91 -18.12
N ASN A 654 -17.46 -6.41 -16.89
CA ASN A 654 -16.38 -5.85 -16.05
C ASN A 654 -15.62 -4.65 -16.65
N GLY A 655 -16.19 -4.01 -17.68
CA GLY A 655 -15.64 -2.84 -18.35
C GLY A 655 -16.06 -1.51 -17.73
N THR A 656 -15.42 -0.44 -18.19
CA THR A 656 -15.76 0.94 -17.83
C THR A 656 -16.19 1.74 -19.08
N PHE A 657 -17.04 2.74 -18.88
CA PHE A 657 -17.46 3.66 -19.93
C PHE A 657 -17.76 5.05 -19.37
N THR A 658 -17.73 6.06 -20.23
CA THR A 658 -17.99 7.45 -19.83
C THR A 658 -19.43 7.84 -20.13
N VAL A 659 -20.08 8.47 -19.16
CA VAL A 659 -21.36 9.16 -19.33
C VAL A 659 -21.10 10.64 -19.28
N THR A 660 -21.43 11.33 -20.38
CA THR A 660 -21.25 12.78 -20.54
C THR A 660 -22.62 13.46 -20.54
N VAL A 661 -22.75 14.54 -19.78
CA VAL A 661 -24.00 15.28 -19.60
C VAL A 661 -23.78 16.76 -19.92
N THR A 662 -24.68 17.35 -20.70
CA THR A 662 -24.81 18.80 -20.88
C THR A 662 -26.22 19.27 -20.49
N ALA A 663 -26.29 20.49 -19.97
CA ALA A 663 -27.55 21.21 -19.78
C ALA A 663 -27.66 22.30 -20.87
N PRO A 664 -28.50 22.13 -21.90
CA PRO A 664 -28.77 23.17 -22.88
C PRO A 664 -29.15 24.52 -22.26
N ALA A 665 -28.95 25.61 -22.99
CA ALA A 665 -29.37 26.93 -22.55
C ALA A 665 -30.88 26.95 -22.29
N GLY A 666 -31.29 27.41 -21.11
CA GLY A 666 -32.69 27.44 -20.69
C GLY A 666 -33.15 26.23 -19.87
N THR A 667 -32.29 25.22 -19.64
CA THR A 667 -32.57 24.16 -18.66
C THR A 667 -32.75 24.79 -17.27
N ALA A 668 -33.86 24.46 -16.60
CA ALA A 668 -34.18 25.00 -15.28
C ALA A 668 -33.16 24.53 -14.22
N THR A 669 -32.92 25.34 -13.19
CA THR A 669 -32.06 24.94 -12.07
C THR A 669 -32.68 23.80 -11.28
N GLY A 670 -31.86 22.87 -10.81
CA GLY A 670 -32.29 21.77 -9.97
C GLY A 670 -31.41 20.54 -10.08
N THR A 671 -31.76 19.50 -9.34
CA THR A 671 -31.09 18.20 -9.43
C THR A 671 -31.89 17.29 -10.35
N TYR A 672 -31.25 16.80 -11.40
CA TYR A 672 -31.83 15.94 -12.41
C TYR A 672 -31.21 14.54 -12.28
N PRO A 673 -32.02 13.49 -12.04
CA PRO A 673 -31.51 12.14 -12.02
C PRO A 673 -31.26 11.65 -13.46
N VAL A 674 -30.03 11.23 -13.74
CA VAL A 674 -29.71 10.50 -14.98
C VAL A 674 -29.56 9.03 -14.63
N THR A 675 -30.48 8.19 -15.10
CA THR A 675 -30.43 6.75 -14.86
C THR A 675 -29.62 6.08 -15.95
N VAL A 676 -28.53 5.44 -15.60
CA VAL A 676 -27.71 4.61 -16.50
C VAL A 676 -28.10 3.16 -16.24
N THR A 677 -28.50 2.44 -17.29
CA THR A 677 -28.86 1.03 -17.21
C THR A 677 -27.92 0.21 -18.08
N THR A 678 -27.48 -0.92 -17.55
CA THR A 678 -26.81 -1.97 -18.32
C THR A 678 -27.67 -3.22 -18.35
N ALA A 679 -27.69 -3.92 -19.48
CA ALA A 679 -28.38 -5.20 -19.59
C ALA A 679 -27.59 -6.18 -20.48
N GLY A 680 -27.47 -7.42 -20.02
CA GLY A 680 -26.89 -8.52 -20.78
C GLY A 680 -27.81 -9.07 -21.88
N ASP A 681 -27.36 -10.11 -22.56
CA ASP A 681 -28.08 -10.79 -23.63
C ASP A 681 -29.50 -11.22 -23.17
N GLY A 682 -30.53 -10.86 -23.93
CA GLY A 682 -31.92 -11.12 -23.56
C GLY A 682 -32.49 -10.22 -22.45
N GLY A 683 -31.77 -9.16 -22.06
CA GLY A 683 -32.22 -8.18 -21.07
C GLY A 683 -31.86 -8.53 -19.62
N THR A 684 -31.15 -9.64 -19.39
CA THR A 684 -30.71 -10.09 -18.06
C THR A 684 -29.28 -10.63 -18.12
N PRO A 685 -28.44 -10.39 -17.10
CA PRO A 685 -28.68 -9.55 -15.93
C PRO A 685 -28.81 -8.07 -16.31
N SER A 686 -29.60 -7.30 -15.55
CA SER A 686 -29.73 -5.85 -15.73
C SER A 686 -29.46 -5.11 -14.44
N SER A 687 -28.82 -3.94 -14.54
CA SER A 687 -28.55 -3.07 -13.40
C SER A 687 -28.73 -1.62 -13.78
N SER A 688 -29.18 -0.79 -12.84
CA SER A 688 -29.36 0.65 -13.04
C SER A 688 -28.69 1.44 -11.92
N LEU A 689 -28.07 2.56 -12.28
CA LEU A 689 -27.46 3.52 -11.37
C LEU A 689 -27.96 4.93 -11.69
N THR A 690 -28.16 5.76 -10.68
CA THR A 690 -28.53 7.17 -10.86
C THR A 690 -27.31 8.06 -10.63
N ILE A 691 -26.97 8.87 -11.63
CA ILE A 691 -26.03 9.99 -11.50
C ILE A 691 -26.86 11.25 -11.25
N ASN A 692 -26.62 11.92 -10.13
CA ASN A 692 -27.30 13.16 -9.81
C ASN A 692 -26.62 14.34 -10.53
N VAL A 693 -27.34 15.00 -11.43
CA VAL A 693 -26.83 16.14 -12.19
C VAL A 693 -27.43 17.42 -11.61
N ASN A 694 -26.60 18.21 -10.93
CA ASN A 694 -26.98 19.50 -10.40
C ASN A 694 -26.80 20.56 -11.50
N VAL A 695 -27.93 21.03 -12.03
CA VAL A 695 -27.96 22.15 -12.97
C VAL A 695 -28.05 23.45 -12.18
N SER A 696 -27.02 24.27 -12.28
CA SER A 696 -27.07 25.66 -11.84
C SER A 696 -27.37 26.57 -13.03
N ARG A 697 -27.96 27.74 -12.76
CA ARG A 697 -27.94 28.83 -13.74
C ARG A 697 -26.51 29.35 -13.85
N PRO A 698 -26.13 29.95 -14.98
CA PRO A 698 -24.99 30.85 -14.98
C PRO A 698 -25.26 31.84 -13.85
N THR A 699 -24.43 31.81 -12.82
CA THR A 699 -24.47 32.82 -11.77
C THR A 699 -24.18 34.14 -12.47
N ALA A 700 -25.15 35.06 -12.51
CA ALA A 700 -24.77 36.47 -12.47
C ALA A 700 -23.93 36.60 -11.19
N ALA A 701 -22.74 37.19 -11.30
CA ALA A 701 -21.86 37.38 -10.16
C ALA A 701 -22.69 37.90 -8.98
N THR A 702 -22.60 37.24 -7.81
CA THR A 702 -23.20 37.81 -6.61
C THR A 702 -22.41 39.05 -6.26
N VAL A 703 -22.91 40.20 -6.67
CA VAL A 703 -22.33 41.49 -6.35
C VAL A 703 -22.40 41.66 -4.84
N ASN A 704 -21.26 41.53 -4.17
CA ASN A 704 -21.13 41.69 -2.72
C ASN A 704 -20.27 42.91 -2.35
N HIS A 705 -20.02 43.77 -3.33
CA HIS A 705 -19.20 44.97 -3.25
C HIS A 705 -19.93 46.18 -3.86
N LEU A 706 -19.32 47.36 -3.74
CA LEU A 706 -19.79 48.56 -4.41
C LEU A 706 -19.52 48.44 -5.91
N VAL A 707 -20.44 48.98 -6.72
CA VAL A 707 -20.29 49.06 -8.18
C VAL A 707 -20.33 50.49 -8.65
N ILE A 708 -19.67 50.77 -9.76
CA ILE A 708 -19.73 51.98 -10.56
C ILE A 708 -21.06 51.94 -11.32
N SER A 709 -22.02 52.74 -10.88
CA SER A 709 -23.34 52.83 -11.52
C SER A 709 -23.38 53.79 -12.70
N GLN A 710 -22.50 54.79 -12.71
CA GLN A 710 -22.47 55.78 -13.78
C GLN A 710 -21.09 56.42 -13.95
N VAL A 711 -20.69 56.63 -15.22
CA VAL A 711 -19.54 57.47 -15.56
C VAL A 711 -19.97 58.52 -16.58
N TYR A 712 -19.75 59.79 -16.23
CA TYR A 712 -19.89 60.94 -17.12
C TYR A 712 -18.56 61.65 -17.24
N SER A 713 -17.97 61.59 -18.43
CA SER A 713 -16.65 62.18 -18.75
C SER A 713 -16.74 63.40 -19.67
N GLY A 714 -17.88 64.09 -19.62
CA GLY A 714 -18.22 65.20 -20.50
C GLY A 714 -18.21 66.59 -19.88
N GLY A 715 -17.90 66.70 -18.60
CA GLY A 715 -17.99 67.89 -17.78
C GLY A 715 -17.37 69.12 -18.40
N GLY A 716 -18.20 70.14 -18.60
CA GLY A 716 -17.75 71.46 -19.05
C GLY A 716 -17.07 71.48 -20.43
N ASN A 717 -17.23 70.43 -21.24
CA ASN A 717 -16.88 70.50 -22.65
C ASN A 717 -17.92 71.31 -23.45
N THR A 718 -17.58 71.78 -24.65
CA THR A 718 -18.53 72.49 -25.51
C THR A 718 -19.76 71.62 -25.81
N GLY A 719 -20.95 72.13 -25.50
CA GLY A 719 -22.22 71.39 -25.64
C GLY A 719 -22.64 70.56 -24.42
N ALA A 720 -21.81 70.50 -23.36
CA ALA A 720 -22.18 69.83 -22.11
C ALA A 720 -23.18 70.65 -21.28
N THR A 721 -24.10 69.98 -20.60
CA THR A 721 -25.00 70.62 -19.62
C THR A 721 -24.34 70.72 -18.24
N LEU A 722 -23.69 69.64 -17.80
CA LEU A 722 -23.01 69.57 -16.51
C LEU A 722 -21.59 70.14 -16.60
N LYS A 723 -21.17 70.89 -15.57
CA LYS A 723 -19.83 71.52 -15.50
C LYS A 723 -18.71 70.53 -15.19
N ASN A 724 -19.01 69.46 -14.46
CA ASN A 724 -18.03 68.51 -13.95
C ASN A 724 -18.23 67.12 -14.54
N ASP A 725 -17.12 66.42 -14.71
CA ASP A 725 -17.09 64.97 -14.83
C ASP A 725 -17.56 64.35 -13.50
N PHE A 726 -18.08 63.12 -13.53
CA PHE A 726 -18.35 62.38 -12.31
C PHE A 726 -18.28 60.86 -12.49
N VAL A 727 -18.04 60.18 -11.36
CA VAL A 727 -18.21 58.75 -11.18
C VAL A 727 -19.21 58.56 -10.05
N GLU A 728 -20.23 57.73 -10.26
CA GLU A 728 -21.22 57.37 -9.25
C GLU A 728 -21.00 55.93 -8.83
N LEU A 729 -20.96 55.70 -7.52
CA LEU A 729 -20.96 54.36 -6.94
C LEU A 729 -22.34 54.03 -6.40
N PHE A 730 -22.66 52.74 -6.35
CA PHE A 730 -23.92 52.20 -5.88
C PHE A 730 -23.68 50.95 -5.04
N ASN A 731 -24.51 50.74 -4.01
CA ASN A 731 -24.51 49.52 -3.22
C ASN A 731 -25.68 48.62 -3.67
N PRO A 732 -25.44 47.60 -4.52
CA PRO A 732 -26.47 46.66 -4.96
C PRO A 732 -26.77 45.56 -3.93
N THR A 733 -26.03 45.51 -2.82
CA THR A 733 -26.15 44.45 -1.82
C THR A 733 -27.28 44.73 -0.83
N ASN A 734 -27.64 43.71 -0.05
CA ASN A 734 -28.59 43.81 1.06
C ASN A 734 -27.95 44.24 2.40
N GLY A 735 -26.63 44.48 2.42
CA GLY A 735 -25.87 44.95 3.58
C GLY A 735 -25.27 46.34 3.37
N ALA A 736 -24.93 47.04 4.45
CA ALA A 736 -24.22 48.31 4.33
C ALA A 736 -22.75 48.06 3.94
N LEU A 737 -22.25 48.79 2.94
CA LEU A 737 -20.87 48.69 2.46
C LEU A 737 -20.10 49.97 2.76
N SER A 738 -18.78 49.86 2.98
CA SER A 738 -17.95 51.01 3.28
C SER A 738 -17.01 51.38 2.13
N THR A 739 -16.79 52.69 1.96
CA THR A 739 -15.73 53.24 1.08
C THR A 739 -14.37 53.30 1.77
N THR A 740 -14.27 52.91 3.05
CA THR A 740 -13.02 52.97 3.82
C THR A 740 -11.93 52.13 3.15
N GLY A 741 -10.80 52.76 2.86
CA GLY A 741 -9.67 52.10 2.21
C GLY A 741 -9.80 51.91 0.70
N LEU A 742 -10.90 52.37 0.08
CA LEU A 742 -11.09 52.29 -1.36
C LEU A 742 -10.51 53.52 -2.08
N PHE A 743 -10.07 53.29 -3.32
CA PHE A 743 -9.59 54.33 -4.22
C PHE A 743 -10.34 54.25 -5.56
N LEU A 744 -10.59 55.40 -6.18
CA LEU A 744 -10.92 55.49 -7.59
C LEU A 744 -9.67 55.84 -8.39
N GLN A 745 -9.37 55.03 -9.41
CA GLN A 745 -8.30 55.32 -10.38
C GLN A 745 -8.90 55.54 -11.77
N TYR A 746 -8.33 56.48 -12.51
CA TYR A 746 -8.67 56.75 -13.91
C TYR A 746 -7.46 56.56 -14.84
N ALA A 747 -7.69 55.98 -16.01
CA ALA A 747 -6.75 55.94 -17.11
C ALA A 747 -7.43 56.23 -18.45
N SER A 748 -6.70 56.82 -19.39
CA SER A 748 -7.21 57.05 -20.76
C SER A 748 -7.44 55.74 -21.50
N THR A 749 -8.11 55.80 -22.65
CA THR A 749 -8.47 54.64 -23.51
C THR A 749 -7.35 53.60 -23.64
N THR A 750 -6.12 54.02 -23.94
CA THR A 750 -4.95 53.13 -24.10
C THR A 750 -3.91 53.28 -22.99
N GLY A 751 -4.09 54.25 -22.08
CA GLY A 751 -3.15 54.50 -20.98
C GLY A 751 -3.21 53.44 -19.88
N SER A 752 -2.12 53.29 -19.14
CA SER A 752 -2.05 52.42 -17.96
C SER A 752 -2.47 53.18 -16.70
N PHE A 753 -3.03 52.47 -15.72
CA PHE A 753 -3.23 53.02 -14.37
C PHE A 753 -1.86 53.29 -13.72
N ASN A 754 -1.77 54.37 -12.94
CA ASN A 754 -0.54 54.74 -12.24
C ASN A 754 -0.69 54.52 -10.74
N ALA A 755 0.37 54.05 -10.07
CA ALA A 755 0.36 53.78 -8.64
C ALA A 755 0.74 55.01 -7.77
N THR A 756 0.89 56.20 -8.35
CA THR A 756 1.43 57.36 -7.62
C THR A 756 0.33 58.00 -6.75
N ALA A 757 0.51 57.96 -5.43
CA ALA A 757 -0.35 58.65 -4.48
C ALA A 757 -0.33 60.17 -4.73
N GLY A 758 -1.51 60.82 -4.70
CA GLY A 758 -1.65 62.26 -4.96
C GLY A 758 -1.70 62.66 -6.44
N ASN A 759 -1.64 61.70 -7.37
CA ASN A 759 -1.93 61.95 -8.79
C ASN A 759 -3.41 62.36 -8.96
N SER A 760 -3.71 63.33 -9.83
CA SER A 760 -5.09 63.79 -10.09
C SER A 760 -6.04 62.69 -10.56
N ASN A 761 -5.49 61.62 -11.15
CA ASN A 761 -6.25 60.45 -11.61
C ASN A 761 -6.53 59.41 -10.51
N ASN A 762 -5.98 59.59 -9.31
CA ASN A 762 -6.14 58.68 -8.18
C ASN A 762 -6.80 59.43 -7.01
N LEU A 763 -7.99 59.01 -6.62
CA LEU A 763 -8.72 59.58 -5.48
C LEU A 763 -8.89 58.52 -4.39
N ALA A 764 -8.33 58.78 -3.20
CA ALA A 764 -8.72 58.04 -2.00
C ALA A 764 -10.13 58.48 -1.58
N LEU A 765 -11.05 57.52 -1.43
CA LEU A 765 -12.42 57.86 -1.03
C LEU A 765 -12.49 58.17 0.46
N PRO A 766 -13.19 59.25 0.87
CA PRO A 766 -13.49 59.48 2.27
C PRO A 766 -14.24 58.29 2.86
N ALA A 767 -13.94 57.95 4.11
CA ALA A 767 -14.63 56.88 4.82
C ALA A 767 -16.12 57.24 4.97
N ALA A 768 -16.97 56.46 4.32
CA ALA A 768 -18.42 56.55 4.37
C ALA A 768 -19.01 55.14 4.39
N THR A 769 -20.27 55.05 4.84
CA THR A 769 -21.05 53.83 4.79
C THR A 769 -22.23 54.07 3.84
N ILE A 770 -22.27 53.30 2.76
CA ILE A 770 -23.33 53.35 1.75
C ILE A 770 -24.34 52.26 2.10
N GLN A 771 -25.55 52.67 2.46
CA GLN A 771 -26.63 51.74 2.81
C GLN A 771 -27.09 50.94 1.57
N PRO A 772 -27.75 49.78 1.75
CA PRO A 772 -28.37 49.02 0.65
C PRO A 772 -29.18 49.92 -0.27
N GLY A 773 -28.89 49.86 -1.57
CA GLY A 773 -29.55 50.66 -2.60
C GLY A 773 -29.21 52.16 -2.61
N ALA A 774 -28.28 52.63 -1.79
CA ALA A 774 -27.86 54.03 -1.80
C ALA A 774 -26.76 54.29 -2.84
N TYR A 775 -26.65 55.55 -3.27
CA TYR A 775 -25.63 56.02 -4.21
C TYR A 775 -24.56 56.86 -3.50
N TYR A 776 -23.40 57.00 -4.13
CA TYR A 776 -22.30 57.84 -3.66
C TYR A 776 -21.67 58.57 -4.85
N LEU A 777 -21.84 59.89 -4.89
CA LEU A 777 -21.44 60.72 -6.02
C LEU A 777 -20.04 61.29 -5.83
N VAL A 778 -19.15 60.96 -6.75
CA VAL A 778 -17.80 61.51 -6.79
C VAL A 778 -17.69 62.51 -7.93
N GLN A 779 -17.63 63.79 -7.57
CA GLN A 779 -17.34 64.85 -8.52
C GLN A 779 -15.89 64.75 -8.99
N MET A 780 -15.65 64.88 -10.29
CA MET A 780 -14.33 64.91 -10.92
C MET A 780 -14.05 66.30 -11.52
N ALA A 781 -13.06 66.41 -12.42
CA ALA A 781 -12.62 67.71 -12.93
C ALA A 781 -13.76 68.52 -13.58
N ALA A 782 -13.69 69.84 -13.42
CA ALA A 782 -14.54 70.78 -14.14
C ALA A 782 -13.91 71.14 -15.49
N GLY A 783 -14.74 71.26 -16.52
CA GLY A 783 -14.35 71.90 -17.78
C GLY A 783 -14.63 73.41 -17.79
N ASN A 784 -14.46 74.04 -18.95
CA ASN A 784 -14.64 75.50 -19.11
C ASN A 784 -16.09 75.92 -19.44
N GLY A 785 -16.96 74.98 -19.77
CA GLY A 785 -18.36 75.17 -20.14
C GLY A 785 -19.34 74.53 -19.14
N GLY A 786 -20.56 74.22 -19.60
CA GLY A 786 -21.62 73.69 -18.75
C GLY A 786 -22.39 74.79 -18.01
N THR A 787 -23.70 74.58 -17.83
CA THR A 787 -24.58 75.55 -17.16
C THR A 787 -25.08 75.06 -15.80
N GLN A 788 -24.97 73.75 -15.51
CA GLN A 788 -25.48 73.14 -14.28
C GLN A 788 -24.36 72.53 -13.44
N ASN A 789 -24.42 72.77 -12.13
CA ASN A 789 -23.60 72.07 -11.14
C ASN A 789 -24.18 70.66 -10.90
N LEU A 790 -23.34 69.73 -10.44
CA LEU A 790 -23.82 68.46 -9.89
C LEU A 790 -24.65 68.71 -8.61
N PRO A 791 -25.53 67.77 -8.20
CA PRO A 791 -25.95 67.67 -6.80
C PRO A 791 -24.73 67.66 -5.88
N THR A 792 -24.88 68.12 -4.63
CA THR A 792 -23.77 68.17 -3.66
C THR A 792 -23.06 66.81 -3.61
N PRO A 793 -21.80 66.70 -4.06
CA PRO A 793 -21.14 65.41 -4.18
C PRO A 793 -20.70 64.90 -2.80
N ASP A 794 -20.62 63.57 -2.66
CA ASP A 794 -20.17 62.91 -1.44
C ASP A 794 -18.64 62.92 -1.32
N ALA A 795 -17.94 62.95 -2.45
CA ALA A 795 -16.50 63.16 -2.55
C ALA A 795 -16.12 64.02 -3.76
N SER A 796 -14.92 64.59 -3.75
CA SER A 796 -14.41 65.38 -4.88
C SER A 796 -12.99 64.96 -5.24
N GLY A 797 -12.79 64.63 -6.50
CA GLY A 797 -11.52 64.38 -7.16
C GLY A 797 -11.28 65.36 -8.32
N ASN A 798 -10.11 65.25 -8.93
CA ASN A 798 -9.64 66.20 -9.96
C ASN A 798 -9.26 65.51 -11.28
N ALA A 799 -9.68 64.26 -11.50
CA ALA A 799 -9.36 63.51 -12.71
C ALA A 799 -10.07 64.15 -13.91
N ALA A 800 -9.30 64.51 -14.95
CA ALA A 800 -9.85 64.98 -16.23
C ALA A 800 -10.10 63.77 -17.13
N MET A 801 -11.37 63.40 -17.31
CA MET A 801 -11.72 62.16 -17.99
C MET A 801 -11.93 62.34 -19.50
N GLY A 802 -11.62 61.29 -20.27
CA GLY A 802 -11.74 61.30 -21.71
C GLY A 802 -13.20 61.19 -22.17
N ALA A 803 -13.69 62.19 -22.91
CA ALA A 803 -15.08 62.24 -23.34
C ALA A 803 -15.49 61.14 -24.34
N ALA A 804 -14.55 60.54 -25.09
CA ALA A 804 -14.84 59.49 -26.07
C ALA A 804 -14.59 58.07 -25.56
N GLY A 805 -13.87 57.92 -24.44
CA GLY A 805 -13.42 56.64 -23.93
C GLY A 805 -12.43 56.81 -22.79
N GLY A 806 -12.36 55.81 -21.92
CA GLY A 806 -11.52 55.80 -20.74
C GLY A 806 -11.75 54.53 -19.93
N LYS A 807 -11.04 54.44 -18.80
CA LYS A 807 -11.15 53.34 -17.84
C LYS A 807 -11.21 53.92 -16.43
N VAL A 808 -12.16 53.46 -15.64
CA VAL A 808 -12.26 53.76 -14.20
C VAL A 808 -12.26 52.44 -13.44
N ALA A 809 -11.41 52.36 -12.42
CA ALA A 809 -11.36 51.22 -11.51
C ALA A 809 -11.61 51.69 -10.08
N LEU A 810 -12.53 51.03 -9.39
CA LEU A 810 -12.64 51.07 -7.94
C LEU A 810 -11.73 49.99 -7.38
N VAL A 811 -10.78 50.34 -6.52
CA VAL A 811 -9.77 49.39 -6.02
C VAL A 811 -9.65 49.46 -4.50
N ASN A 812 -9.28 48.34 -3.87
CA ASN A 812 -9.00 48.26 -2.44
C ASN A 812 -7.55 48.61 -2.08
N THR A 813 -6.67 48.67 -3.08
CA THR A 813 -5.24 48.98 -2.94
C THR A 813 -4.79 49.82 -4.12
N LEU A 814 -4.17 50.97 -3.87
CA LEU A 814 -3.65 51.82 -4.95
C LEU A 814 -2.46 51.15 -5.66
N GLY A 815 -2.55 50.95 -6.97
CA GLY A 815 -1.52 50.23 -7.71
C GLY A 815 -1.51 50.50 -9.21
N THR A 816 -0.56 49.84 -9.90
CA THR A 816 -0.60 49.69 -11.36
C THR A 816 -1.38 48.41 -11.64
N LEU A 817 -2.52 48.53 -12.31
CA LEU A 817 -3.43 47.39 -12.53
C LEU A 817 -3.02 46.60 -13.77
N SER A 818 -2.98 45.27 -13.66
CA SER A 818 -2.75 44.36 -14.78
C SER A 818 -3.95 44.25 -15.73
N GLY A 819 -5.14 44.60 -15.26
CA GLY A 819 -6.39 44.57 -16.02
C GLY A 819 -7.62 44.59 -15.10
N PRO A 820 -8.83 44.37 -15.63
CA PRO A 820 -10.07 44.30 -14.84
C PRO A 820 -10.09 43.14 -13.84
N THR A 821 -9.34 42.05 -14.08
CA THR A 821 -9.28 40.87 -13.19
C THR A 821 -8.16 40.95 -12.15
N ASP A 822 -7.57 42.12 -11.94
CA ASP A 822 -6.51 42.30 -10.94
C ASP A 822 -7.10 42.15 -9.52
N ASN A 823 -6.41 41.46 -8.61
CA ASN A 823 -6.92 41.15 -7.27
C ASN A 823 -7.23 42.41 -6.42
N SER A 824 -6.67 43.57 -6.77
CA SER A 824 -7.02 44.82 -6.09
C SER A 824 -8.30 45.48 -6.60
N VAL A 825 -8.84 45.06 -7.75
CA VAL A 825 -10.05 45.61 -8.35
C VAL A 825 -11.28 45.15 -7.58
N VAL A 826 -12.13 46.11 -7.26
CA VAL A 826 -13.44 45.93 -6.65
C VAL A 826 -14.53 46.00 -7.71
N ASP A 827 -14.46 46.98 -8.63
CA ASP A 827 -15.30 47.06 -9.82
C ASP A 827 -14.56 47.88 -10.91
N PHE A 828 -14.84 47.59 -12.17
CA PHE A 828 -14.13 48.17 -13.31
C PHE A 828 -15.05 48.50 -14.48
N VAL A 829 -14.96 49.73 -15.00
CA VAL A 829 -15.60 50.08 -16.27
C VAL A 829 -14.61 50.63 -17.27
N GLY A 830 -14.50 49.94 -18.40
CA GLY A 830 -13.90 50.45 -19.63
C GLY A 830 -14.97 50.79 -20.64
N TRP A 831 -14.91 51.97 -21.25
CA TRP A 831 -15.91 52.40 -22.23
C TRP A 831 -15.30 52.96 -23.53
N GLY A 832 -16.10 52.94 -24.59
CA GLY A 832 -15.68 53.29 -25.93
C GLY A 832 -14.67 52.28 -26.47
N SER A 833 -13.53 52.75 -26.98
CA SER A 833 -12.46 51.88 -27.50
C SER A 833 -11.42 51.48 -26.45
N ALA A 834 -11.78 51.50 -25.16
CA ALA A 834 -10.86 51.18 -24.07
C ALA A 834 -10.19 49.81 -24.27
N ASN A 835 -8.89 49.72 -24.03
CA ASN A 835 -8.11 48.48 -24.16
C ASN A 835 -8.16 47.58 -22.91
N GLY A 836 -9.04 47.88 -21.97
CA GLY A 836 -9.35 47.07 -20.79
C GLY A 836 -10.77 47.38 -20.34
N PHE A 837 -11.54 46.34 -20.08
CA PHE A 837 -12.96 46.35 -19.70
C PHE A 837 -13.32 44.96 -19.16
N GLU A 838 -14.33 44.87 -18.31
CA GLU A 838 -14.80 43.57 -17.82
C GLU A 838 -15.55 42.84 -18.94
N GLY A 839 -15.23 41.55 -19.06
CA GLY A 839 -15.93 40.65 -19.96
C GLY A 839 -15.54 40.74 -21.43
N SER A 840 -16.50 40.42 -22.29
CA SER A 840 -16.25 40.23 -23.74
C SER A 840 -16.23 41.52 -24.58
N GLY A 841 -16.59 42.68 -24.00
CA GLY A 841 -16.59 43.97 -24.71
C GLY A 841 -16.73 45.18 -23.78
N ALA A 842 -16.21 46.33 -24.22
CA ALA A 842 -16.31 47.60 -23.50
C ALA A 842 -17.75 48.12 -23.43
N ALA A 843 -18.04 48.91 -22.40
CA ALA A 843 -19.26 49.71 -22.36
C ALA A 843 -19.31 50.66 -23.59
N PRO A 844 -20.51 51.02 -24.09
CA PRO A 844 -20.63 51.93 -25.22
C PRO A 844 -19.91 53.27 -25.01
N ALA A 845 -19.46 53.93 -26.08
CA ALA A 845 -18.81 55.24 -25.96
C ALA A 845 -19.79 56.30 -25.42
N THR A 846 -19.34 57.13 -24.48
CA THR A 846 -20.11 58.28 -23.96
C THR A 846 -20.25 59.42 -24.98
N LYS A 847 -19.58 59.33 -26.13
CA LYS A 847 -19.63 60.29 -27.23
C LYS A 847 -19.50 59.58 -28.59
N THR A 848 -20.48 59.75 -29.47
CA THR A 848 -20.41 59.34 -30.89
C THR A 848 -20.61 60.53 -31.86
N ASP A 849 -20.96 61.73 -31.38
CA ASP A 849 -21.09 62.97 -32.17
C ASP A 849 -20.59 64.25 -31.43
N ALA A 850 -20.86 65.44 -31.99
CA ALA A 850 -20.37 66.74 -31.51
C ALA A 850 -21.04 67.27 -30.22
N THR A 851 -22.02 66.58 -29.63
CA THR A 851 -22.69 67.01 -28.39
C THR A 851 -22.42 66.06 -27.24
N ILE A 852 -21.92 66.56 -26.12
CA ILE A 852 -21.48 65.75 -24.98
C ILE A 852 -22.55 65.81 -23.89
N THR A 853 -23.65 65.09 -24.10
CA THR A 853 -24.87 65.12 -23.27
C THR A 853 -25.21 63.78 -22.64
N THR A 854 -24.34 62.77 -22.76
CA THR A 854 -24.61 61.40 -22.31
C THR A 854 -23.54 60.84 -21.39
N ALA A 855 -23.95 59.91 -20.52
CA ALA A 855 -23.13 59.10 -19.63
C ALA A 855 -23.31 57.61 -19.97
N VAL A 856 -22.40 56.76 -19.51
CA VAL A 856 -22.66 55.31 -19.44
C VAL A 856 -23.30 55.00 -18.10
N LEU A 857 -24.46 54.35 -18.13
CA LEU A 857 -25.25 53.97 -16.96
C LEU A 857 -25.32 52.45 -16.90
N ARG A 858 -24.95 51.91 -15.74
CA ARG A 858 -25.14 50.49 -15.42
C ARG A 858 -26.64 50.20 -15.35
N ALA A 859 -27.05 49.08 -15.93
CA ALA A 859 -28.44 48.71 -16.11
C ALA A 859 -29.15 48.56 -14.76
N GLN A 860 -30.49 48.67 -14.81
CA GLN A 860 -31.35 48.61 -13.62
C GLN A 860 -30.89 49.56 -12.50
N SER A 861 -30.52 50.78 -12.89
CA SER A 861 -30.06 51.83 -11.97
C SER A 861 -28.80 51.49 -11.17
N GLY A 862 -28.03 50.47 -11.57
CA GLY A 862 -26.84 49.98 -10.85
C GLY A 862 -26.99 48.56 -10.31
N CYS A 863 -28.18 47.95 -10.38
CA CYS A 863 -28.42 46.61 -9.84
C CYS A 863 -27.87 45.45 -10.69
N THR A 864 -27.45 45.72 -11.93
CA THR A 864 -26.94 44.68 -12.83
C THR A 864 -25.42 44.79 -12.95
N ASP A 865 -24.71 43.83 -12.37
CA ASP A 865 -23.27 43.65 -12.57
C ASP A 865 -22.99 42.17 -12.84
N THR A 866 -22.66 41.88 -14.09
CA THR A 866 -22.38 40.52 -14.57
C THR A 866 -20.90 40.36 -14.95
N ASP A 867 -20.04 41.29 -14.51
CA ASP A 867 -18.65 41.45 -14.95
C ASP A 867 -18.53 41.57 -16.47
N GLN A 868 -19.54 42.15 -17.14
CA GLN A 868 -19.60 42.24 -18.61
C GLN A 868 -20.01 43.66 -19.02
N ASN A 869 -19.04 44.57 -19.08
CA ASN A 869 -19.27 46.00 -19.31
C ASN A 869 -20.15 46.29 -20.54
N GLY A 870 -19.95 45.56 -21.65
CA GLY A 870 -20.69 45.76 -22.90
C GLY A 870 -22.19 45.40 -22.82
N SER A 871 -22.58 44.53 -21.89
CA SER A 871 -24.01 44.21 -21.65
C SER A 871 -24.57 44.93 -20.43
N ASP A 872 -23.73 45.30 -19.47
CA ASP A 872 -24.16 45.91 -18.21
C ASP A 872 -24.40 47.42 -18.34
N PHE A 873 -23.77 48.11 -19.31
CA PHE A 873 -23.89 49.55 -19.48
C PHE A 873 -24.60 49.97 -20.76
N ALA A 874 -25.40 51.04 -20.67
CA ALA A 874 -26.02 51.70 -21.81
C ALA A 874 -25.75 53.21 -21.80
N VAL A 875 -25.77 53.85 -22.97
CA VAL A 875 -25.65 55.31 -23.10
C VAL A 875 -27.00 55.96 -22.82
N ALA A 876 -27.05 56.89 -21.86
CA ALA A 876 -28.25 57.70 -21.58
C ALA A 876 -27.87 59.09 -21.06
N ALA A 877 -28.85 59.97 -20.87
CA ALA A 877 -28.61 61.28 -20.26
C ALA A 877 -28.05 61.12 -18.82
N PRO A 878 -27.08 61.95 -18.39
CA PRO A 878 -26.51 61.86 -17.05
C PRO A 878 -27.59 62.14 -15.99
N SER A 879 -27.59 61.34 -14.93
CA SER A 879 -28.57 61.42 -13.84
C SER A 879 -27.85 61.22 -12.49
N PRO A 880 -26.95 62.17 -12.11
CA PRO A 880 -26.11 62.02 -10.94
C PRO A 880 -26.92 61.95 -9.64
N ARG A 881 -26.61 60.99 -8.78
CA ARG A 881 -27.24 60.72 -7.48
C ARG A 881 -26.17 60.59 -6.40
N ASN A 882 -26.37 61.32 -5.32
CA ASN A 882 -25.53 61.30 -4.12
C ASN A 882 -26.18 60.49 -2.98
N SER A 883 -25.54 60.44 -1.82
CA SER A 883 -26.04 59.70 -0.65
C SER A 883 -27.38 60.19 -0.09
N ALA A 884 -27.83 61.40 -0.45
CA ALA A 884 -29.14 61.93 -0.09
C ALA A 884 -30.25 61.57 -1.10
N SER A 885 -29.90 60.91 -2.20
CA SER A 885 -30.86 60.51 -3.23
C SER A 885 -31.71 59.31 -2.76
N PRO A 886 -32.94 59.14 -3.28
CA PRO A 886 -33.76 57.99 -2.94
C PRO A 886 -33.05 56.66 -3.22
N VAL A 887 -33.13 55.72 -2.27
CA VAL A 887 -32.53 54.39 -2.42
C VAL A 887 -33.24 53.57 -3.50
N THR A 888 -32.48 52.75 -4.23
CA THR A 888 -32.98 51.78 -5.21
C THR A 888 -32.61 50.39 -4.74
N ILE A 889 -33.58 49.60 -4.27
CA ILE A 889 -33.32 48.24 -3.80
C ILE A 889 -33.28 47.29 -5.01
N CYS A 890 -32.20 46.50 -5.10
CA CYS A 890 -32.06 45.45 -6.10
C CYS A 890 -32.83 44.21 -5.65
N ASN A 891 -33.66 43.66 -6.53
CA ASN A 891 -34.47 42.47 -6.28
C ASN A 891 -33.83 41.21 -6.84
#